data_AF-A0A961LEX8-F1
#
_entry.id   AF-A0A961LEX8-F1
#
_cell.length_a   1.000
_cell.length_b   1.000
_cell.length_c   1.000
_cell.angle_alpha   90.00
_cell.angle_beta   90.00
_cell.angle_gamma   90.00
#
_symmetry.space_group_name_H-M   'P 1'
#
loop_
_entity.id
_entity.type
_entity.pdbx_description
1 polymer ?
#
loop_
_entity_poly.entity_id
_entity_poly.type
_entity_poly.pdbx_seq_one_letter_code
_entity_poly.pdbx_strand_id
1 'polypeptide(L)'
;MAMSLIRQCMFGVMAMALGLAGSQMVSEATAKDLPGTVPQGAPVPTVRSPDMMSPAGLKVFYRKFGKYRVSVDAAGSNNASHLVTVRKPFADAKVEKAFLLASSYQNVGISGGDIRLDGSPVTWFSAVSNDIPPSYPGWFYSVLGDVTDIVKPKVDAAGVGNINFILKEVQKNSNIDGEILVVVFSTPSVVQERTIALMFGAQQLAGDAFQIDLVNPIDPAAPGAKMDMGLGISYSYCCAQYSVIDVNGQRLSTAAGSQDDGGGFNGGLITVGGLGDSNANPPDPFATPTSVRSDDEAYNLLPFINKTMTTVLVNSRNPSNDDNIFFAWFDMSGEGDVNKDTDGDGLLDKWETSGYDHDNDGVIDVPLHLLGADPMHKDIYIAYAWMRASRTETTSHQPTSDVLSAIRQAFTRAPVTNPDGLTGIRVHFKNLGGVPHDSNLDPVWTEFDNIMNPRVSPAERKIYHRLLNAHAYSNTSSSGLSRGIPASDFIETLGRWPTNPGTMKQRAGTIMHELGHNLGLRHGGVDHENYKPNHLSIMSYLNQVKWLLRRGVAWLDYERFVLRNLDESNLSEPVALGRVGGDAPISIYGVRWYSSGVLLEKATGSHANVDWNNNGVATNTGVAVDLNNSGGNSVLRARFNEWENIIYDGGDIGPGLAPDKSNMLASPEDLDELTYEKFLEMEKAVKGE
;
A
#
# COMPACT_ATOMS: atom_id res chain seq x y z
N MET A 1 69.28 0.39 -8.40
CA MET A 1 68.47 0.37 -9.64
C MET A 1 66.99 0.46 -9.23
N ALA A 2 66.38 1.56 -8.76
CA ALA A 2 66.51 3.03 -8.90
C ALA A 2 65.43 3.67 -9.81
N MET A 3 64.18 3.66 -9.31
CA MET A 3 63.23 4.77 -9.03
C MET A 3 63.00 5.98 -9.97
N SER A 4 61.75 6.49 -9.90
CA SER A 4 61.28 7.90 -10.01
C SER A 4 60.76 8.35 -11.40
N LEU A 5 59.46 8.65 -11.62
CA LEU A 5 58.58 9.81 -11.24
C LEU A 5 58.55 11.00 -12.25
N ILE A 6 57.35 11.29 -12.76
CA ILE A 6 56.60 12.59 -12.83
C ILE A 6 56.93 13.75 -13.84
N ARG A 7 55.85 14.12 -14.58
CA ARG A 7 55.27 15.43 -15.07
C ARG A 7 55.84 16.30 -16.23
N GLN A 8 54.85 16.78 -17.01
CA GLN A 8 54.50 18.17 -17.45
C GLN A 8 54.69 18.66 -18.92
N CYS A 9 53.52 18.92 -19.54
CA CYS A 9 53.01 19.98 -20.45
C CYS A 9 53.89 20.96 -21.27
N MET A 10 53.46 21.22 -22.53
CA MET A 10 52.81 22.46 -23.06
C MET A 10 53.38 23.16 -24.34
N PHE A 11 52.44 23.68 -25.18
CA PHE A 11 52.52 24.67 -26.31
C PHE A 11 53.20 24.24 -27.65
N GLY A 12 52.76 24.58 -28.87
CA GLY A 12 51.65 25.38 -29.45
C GLY A 12 52.05 25.96 -30.85
N VAL A 13 51.04 26.36 -31.66
CA VAL A 13 51.03 27.47 -32.69
C VAL A 13 50.93 27.16 -34.23
N MET A 14 49.74 27.52 -34.79
CA MET A 14 49.35 28.27 -36.05
C MET A 14 50.05 28.09 -37.42
N ALA A 15 49.52 28.41 -38.62
CA ALA A 15 48.19 28.72 -39.23
C ALA A 15 48.37 29.13 -40.73
N MET A 16 47.24 29.33 -41.46
CA MET A 16 46.98 30.00 -42.78
C MET A 16 47.00 29.13 -44.07
N ALA A 17 46.11 29.24 -45.07
CA ALA A 17 45.04 30.19 -45.51
C ALA A 17 44.04 29.47 -46.49
N LEU A 18 42.70 29.56 -46.38
CA LEU A 18 41.66 30.47 -46.98
C LEU A 18 41.21 30.24 -48.46
N GLY A 19 39.88 30.07 -48.69
CA GLY A 19 39.23 30.18 -50.02
C GLY A 19 37.77 29.67 -50.20
N LEU A 20 36.77 30.49 -49.79
CA LEU A 20 35.38 30.77 -50.29
C LEU A 20 34.35 29.72 -50.84
N ALA A 21 33.08 30.00 -50.44
CA ALA A 21 31.74 29.52 -50.85
C ALA A 21 31.28 28.15 -50.32
N GLY A 22 30.18 27.95 -49.58
CA GLY A 22 29.01 28.80 -49.32
C GLY A 22 27.70 28.03 -49.60
N SER A 23 27.51 26.85 -48.98
CA SER A 23 26.28 26.05 -49.03
C SER A 23 26.20 25.06 -47.87
N GLN A 24 24.99 24.89 -47.36
CA GLN A 24 24.53 24.12 -46.19
C GLN A 24 25.29 22.83 -45.88
N MET A 25 25.76 22.70 -44.64
CA MET A 25 25.89 21.44 -43.91
C MET A 25 25.71 21.70 -42.41
N VAL A 26 24.92 20.82 -41.81
CA VAL A 26 24.44 20.71 -40.44
C VAL A 26 25.57 20.89 -39.40
N SER A 27 25.41 21.79 -38.43
CA SER A 27 26.21 21.79 -37.20
C SER A 27 25.42 21.12 -36.08
N GLU A 28 25.92 19.98 -35.62
CA GLU A 28 25.50 19.31 -34.39
C GLU A 28 25.61 20.27 -33.20
N ALA A 29 24.47 20.57 -32.59
CA ALA A 29 24.42 21.29 -31.32
C ALA A 29 24.93 20.35 -30.22
N THR A 30 26.03 20.75 -29.58
CA THR A 30 26.62 20.09 -28.42
C THR A 30 25.67 20.13 -27.23
N ALA A 31 25.51 18.99 -26.53
CA ALA A 31 24.65 18.72 -25.39
C ALA A 31 24.95 19.60 -24.14
N LYS A 32 24.72 20.91 -24.22
CA LYS A 32 25.00 21.84 -23.11
C LYS A 32 23.81 22.70 -22.65
N ASP A 33 22.63 22.57 -23.24
CA ASP A 33 21.41 23.20 -22.72
C ASP A 33 20.20 22.32 -23.08
N LEU A 34 20.08 21.15 -22.44
CA LEU A 34 18.87 20.33 -22.47
C LEU A 34 18.06 20.60 -21.19
N PRO A 35 16.83 21.13 -21.28
CA PRO A 35 15.93 21.26 -20.14
C PRO A 35 15.62 19.87 -19.55
N GLY A 36 15.82 19.70 -18.23
CA GLY A 36 15.56 18.43 -17.52
C GLY A 36 16.72 17.84 -16.71
N THR A 37 17.88 18.50 -16.61
CA THR A 37 18.95 18.06 -15.67
C THR A 37 19.00 18.92 -14.42
N VAL A 38 19.11 18.25 -13.26
CA VAL A 38 19.30 18.81 -11.92
C VAL A 38 20.34 19.96 -11.93
N PRO A 39 20.05 21.12 -11.32
CA PRO A 39 21.01 22.23 -11.25
C PRO A 39 22.33 21.80 -10.61
N GLN A 40 23.44 22.17 -11.24
CA GLN A 40 24.77 21.86 -10.73
C GLN A 40 25.00 22.61 -9.41
N GLY A 41 25.09 21.88 -8.30
CA GLY A 41 25.25 22.43 -6.95
C GLY A 41 24.13 22.07 -5.97
N ALA A 42 23.06 21.42 -6.43
CA ALA A 42 22.16 20.72 -5.52
C ALA A 42 22.95 19.61 -4.80
N PRO A 43 22.81 19.44 -3.47
CA PRO A 43 23.44 18.35 -2.77
C PRO A 43 22.97 17.03 -3.41
N VAL A 44 23.89 16.30 -4.02
CA VAL A 44 23.67 14.93 -4.48
C VAL A 44 23.71 14.04 -3.24
N PRO A 45 22.59 13.45 -2.79
CA PRO A 45 22.64 12.46 -1.74
C PRO A 45 23.33 11.22 -2.31
N THR A 46 24.25 10.65 -1.54
CA THR A 46 24.80 9.33 -1.82
C THR A 46 23.66 8.35 -2.00
N VAL A 47 23.73 7.54 -3.06
CA VAL A 47 22.86 6.37 -3.25
C VAL A 47 23.00 5.48 -2.01
N ARG A 48 22.12 5.67 -1.04
CA ARG A 48 21.78 4.66 -0.05
C ARG A 48 20.61 3.91 -0.66
N SER A 49 20.75 2.58 -0.67
CA SER A 49 19.67 1.66 -1.01
C SER A 49 18.37 2.06 -0.31
N PRO A 50 17.22 2.02 -1.00
CA PRO A 50 15.93 2.31 -0.39
C PRO A 50 15.55 1.13 0.51
N ASP A 51 15.95 1.20 1.77
CA ASP A 51 15.21 0.57 2.85
C ASP A 51 14.41 1.66 3.56
N MET A 52 13.18 1.30 3.96
CA MET A 52 12.11 2.06 4.63
C MET A 52 10.87 2.31 3.74
N MET A 53 9.72 1.89 4.27
CA MET A 53 8.43 1.62 3.63
C MET A 53 7.87 2.78 2.78
N SER A 54 7.46 2.49 1.54
CA SER A 54 6.80 3.46 0.66
C SER A 54 5.30 3.56 0.98
N PRO A 55 4.72 4.77 1.04
CA PRO A 55 3.29 4.99 0.87
C PRO A 55 2.86 4.49 -0.51
N ALA A 56 1.65 3.96 -0.58
CA ALA A 56 1.07 3.43 -1.79
C ALA A 56 0.23 4.50 -2.50
N GLY A 57 0.20 4.42 -3.83
CA GLY A 57 -0.34 5.47 -4.70
C GLY A 57 -1.84 5.71 -4.54
N LEU A 58 -2.36 6.65 -5.33
CA LEU A 58 -3.79 6.94 -5.36
C LEU A 58 -4.64 5.73 -5.79
N LYS A 59 -5.79 5.54 -5.14
CA LYS A 59 -6.72 4.42 -5.38
C LYS A 59 -8.14 4.85 -5.59
N VAL A 60 -8.85 4.15 -6.48
CA VAL A 60 -10.28 4.39 -6.71
C VAL A 60 -11.07 4.05 -5.45
N PHE A 61 -11.71 5.05 -4.86
CA PHE A 61 -12.63 4.85 -3.73
C PHE A 61 -14.09 5.00 -4.14
N TYR A 62 -14.35 5.59 -5.32
CA TYR A 62 -15.70 5.75 -5.84
C TYR A 62 -15.70 5.69 -7.37
N ARG A 63 -16.62 4.91 -7.94
CA ARG A 63 -16.88 4.86 -9.38
C ARG A 63 -18.37 4.79 -9.67
N LYS A 64 -18.82 5.50 -10.70
CA LYS A 64 -20.14 5.32 -11.31
C LYS A 64 -20.09 5.48 -12.82
N PHE A 65 -20.75 4.57 -13.53
CA PHE A 65 -21.09 4.73 -14.94
C PHE A 65 -22.58 5.03 -15.09
N GLY A 66 -22.93 5.95 -15.99
CA GLY A 66 -24.30 6.31 -16.34
C GLY A 66 -24.49 7.81 -16.46
N LYS A 67 -25.68 8.31 -16.11
CA LYS A 67 -26.05 9.73 -16.25
C LYS A 67 -25.55 10.59 -15.09
N TYR A 68 -24.23 10.57 -14.87
CA TYR A 68 -23.60 11.25 -13.73
C TYR A 68 -22.76 12.46 -14.15
N ARG A 69 -22.59 13.42 -13.23
CA ARG A 69 -21.71 14.58 -13.38
C ARG A 69 -20.94 14.80 -12.08
N VAL A 70 -19.77 15.41 -12.17
CA VAL A 70 -18.94 15.74 -11.02
C VAL A 70 -18.75 17.25 -10.90
N SER A 71 -18.69 17.75 -9.67
CA SER A 71 -18.21 19.07 -9.31
C SER A 71 -17.10 18.89 -8.28
N VAL A 72 -15.97 19.53 -8.49
CA VAL A 72 -14.79 19.49 -7.60
C VAL A 72 -14.36 20.92 -7.34
N ASP A 73 -14.05 21.24 -6.11
CA ASP A 73 -13.50 22.54 -5.71
C ASP A 73 -12.62 22.34 -4.48
N ALA A 74 -11.59 23.17 -4.32
CA ALA A 74 -10.75 23.16 -3.14
C ALA A 74 -10.72 24.54 -2.48
N ALA A 75 -10.30 24.56 -1.22
CA ALA A 75 -10.03 25.80 -0.53
C ALA A 75 -8.97 25.57 0.56
N GLY A 76 -7.91 26.38 0.54
CA GLY A 76 -6.85 26.40 1.57
C GLY A 76 -6.75 27.75 2.27
N SER A 77 -6.54 27.75 3.58
CA SER A 77 -6.51 29.00 4.35
C SER A 77 -6.05 28.80 5.79
N ASN A 78 -5.18 29.70 6.28
CA ASN A 78 -4.83 29.78 7.71
C ASN A 78 -5.91 30.46 8.58
N ASN A 79 -7.01 30.95 7.99
CA ASN A 79 -8.13 31.52 8.74
C ASN A 79 -8.98 30.42 9.38
N ALA A 80 -9.65 30.75 10.48
CA ALA A 80 -10.54 29.81 11.16
C ALA A 80 -11.75 29.38 10.30
N SER A 81 -12.04 30.03 9.17
CA SER A 81 -13.09 29.62 8.23
C SER A 81 -12.83 30.17 6.83
N HIS A 82 -13.24 29.39 5.83
CA HIS A 82 -13.13 29.70 4.40
C HIS A 82 -14.25 29.02 3.61
N LEU A 83 -14.33 29.27 2.30
CA LEU A 83 -15.43 28.82 1.46
C LEU A 83 -14.96 27.81 0.43
N VAL A 84 -15.74 26.77 0.25
CA VAL A 84 -15.65 25.83 -0.88
C VAL A 84 -17.00 25.80 -1.60
N THR A 85 -16.98 25.57 -2.90
CA THR A 85 -18.12 25.76 -3.81
C THR A 85 -18.51 24.46 -4.50
N VAL A 86 -19.80 24.23 -4.61
CA VAL A 86 -20.37 23.16 -5.44
C VAL A 86 -21.11 23.79 -6.60
N ARG A 87 -20.81 23.39 -7.84
CA ARG A 87 -21.56 23.81 -9.03
C ARG A 87 -22.59 22.75 -9.38
N LYS A 88 -23.87 23.05 -9.12
CA LYS A 88 -24.98 22.21 -9.55
C LYS A 88 -25.17 22.37 -11.08
N PRO A 89 -25.00 21.29 -11.87
CA PRO A 89 -24.90 21.42 -13.32
C PRO A 89 -26.27 21.52 -14.03
N PHE A 90 -27.31 20.90 -13.48
CA PHE A 90 -28.65 20.84 -14.08
C PHE A 90 -29.75 20.99 -13.03
N ALA A 91 -30.94 21.42 -13.45
CA ALA A 91 -32.06 21.67 -12.54
C ALA A 91 -32.56 20.38 -11.86
N ASP A 92 -32.53 19.26 -12.58
CA ASP A 92 -32.89 17.93 -12.10
C ASP A 92 -31.71 17.16 -11.51
N ALA A 93 -30.51 17.75 -11.47
CA ALA A 93 -29.35 17.15 -10.82
C ALA A 93 -29.62 16.94 -9.34
N LYS A 94 -29.36 15.72 -8.85
CA LYS A 94 -29.45 15.36 -7.43
C LYS A 94 -28.13 14.79 -6.97
N VAL A 95 -27.69 15.17 -5.78
CA VAL A 95 -26.48 14.64 -5.16
C VAL A 95 -26.65 13.14 -4.96
N GLU A 96 -25.80 12.36 -5.62
CA GLU A 96 -25.65 10.92 -5.41
C GLU A 96 -24.72 10.68 -4.21
N LYS A 97 -23.55 11.32 -4.23
CA LYS A 97 -22.54 11.28 -3.17
C LYS A 97 -21.78 12.60 -3.09
N ALA A 98 -21.30 12.93 -1.90
CA ALA A 98 -20.36 14.01 -1.67
C ALA A 98 -19.27 13.56 -0.69
N PHE A 99 -18.02 13.90 -1.00
CA PHE A 99 -16.86 13.57 -0.19
C PHE A 99 -16.05 14.82 0.11
N LEU A 100 -15.52 14.90 1.33
CA LEU A 100 -14.55 15.90 1.72
C LEU A 100 -13.21 15.21 1.95
N LEU A 101 -12.16 15.80 1.40
CA LEU A 101 -10.78 15.36 1.58
C LEU A 101 -9.98 16.50 2.19
N ALA A 102 -8.97 16.18 2.98
CA ALA A 102 -8.04 17.18 3.51
C ALA A 102 -6.64 16.58 3.63
N SER A 103 -5.62 17.42 3.58
CA SER A 103 -4.23 17.01 3.74
C SER A 103 -3.49 17.97 4.66
N SER A 104 -2.61 17.44 5.49
CA SER A 104 -1.73 18.20 6.37
C SER A 104 -0.29 17.74 6.22
N TYR A 105 0.64 18.60 6.62
CA TYR A 105 2.08 18.32 6.63
C TYR A 105 2.65 18.25 8.07
N GLN A 106 3.94 17.90 8.22
CA GLN A 106 4.62 17.71 9.51
C GLN A 106 4.10 16.56 10.39
N ASN A 107 3.57 15.50 9.79
CA ASN A 107 3.00 14.34 10.50
C ASN A 107 1.87 14.75 11.48
N VAL A 108 1.09 15.75 11.09
CA VAL A 108 -0.02 16.28 11.90
C VAL A 108 -1.30 15.55 11.53
N GLY A 109 -1.70 14.55 12.33
CA GLY A 109 -2.95 13.83 12.09
C GLY A 109 -4.20 14.74 12.12
N ILE A 110 -5.20 14.44 11.27
CA ILE A 110 -6.49 15.13 11.22
C ILE A 110 -7.58 14.24 11.83
N SER A 111 -8.11 14.63 12.99
CA SER A 111 -9.10 13.85 13.73
C SER A 111 -10.53 14.20 13.33
N GLY A 112 -11.48 13.32 13.62
CA GLY A 112 -12.91 13.61 13.42
C GLY A 112 -13.35 14.85 14.19
N GLY A 113 -14.00 15.79 13.51
CA GLY A 113 -14.43 17.08 14.06
C GLY A 113 -13.37 18.20 14.08
N ASP A 114 -12.13 17.93 13.67
CA ASP A 114 -11.10 18.96 13.46
C ASP A 114 -11.50 19.92 12.34
N ILE A 115 -12.25 19.41 11.35
CA ILE A 115 -12.84 20.18 10.26
C ILE A 115 -14.36 20.09 10.37
N ARG A 116 -15.02 21.24 10.13
CA ARG A 116 -16.48 21.34 10.06
C ARG A 116 -16.92 21.86 8.70
N LEU A 117 -17.97 21.26 8.15
CA LEU A 117 -18.62 21.67 6.91
C LEU A 117 -20.01 22.22 7.24
N ASP A 118 -20.25 23.50 6.96
CA ASP A 118 -21.46 24.23 7.36
C ASP A 118 -21.80 24.06 8.86
N GLY A 119 -20.76 24.01 9.70
CA GLY A 119 -20.88 23.85 11.15
C GLY A 119 -21.01 22.40 11.63
N SER A 120 -21.32 21.45 10.75
CA SER A 120 -21.38 20.02 11.07
C SER A 120 -19.97 19.42 11.16
N PRO A 121 -19.64 18.64 12.21
CA PRO A 121 -18.34 17.97 12.31
C PRO A 121 -18.20 16.90 11.23
N VAL A 122 -17.03 16.86 10.59
CA VAL A 122 -16.72 15.84 9.59
C VAL A 122 -16.10 14.61 10.25
N THR A 123 -16.51 13.42 9.82
CA THR A 123 -15.93 12.15 10.22
C THR A 123 -15.16 11.54 9.06
N TRP A 124 -13.98 11.02 9.36
CA TRP A 124 -13.08 10.41 8.37
C TRP A 124 -13.24 8.89 8.42
N PHE A 125 -13.41 8.26 7.27
CA PHE A 125 -13.44 6.79 7.16
C PHE A 125 -12.15 6.22 6.59
N SER A 126 -11.28 7.08 6.05
CA SER A 126 -9.95 6.71 5.56
C SER A 126 -8.93 7.77 5.92
N ALA A 127 -7.72 7.33 6.25
CA ALA A 127 -6.57 8.19 6.46
C ALA A 127 -5.32 7.50 5.88
N VAL A 128 -4.49 8.27 5.22
CA VAL A 128 -3.23 7.81 4.61
C VAL A 128 -2.15 8.82 4.95
N SER A 129 -0.90 8.40 4.90
CA SER A 129 0.18 9.31 5.25
C SER A 129 1.38 9.02 4.38
N ASN A 130 2.09 10.07 3.97
CA ASN A 130 3.12 10.02 2.95
C ASN A 130 4.50 10.35 3.53
N ASP A 131 5.54 9.75 2.97
CA ASP A 131 6.95 9.91 3.34
C ASP A 131 7.66 10.83 2.34
N ILE A 132 6.92 11.75 1.72
CA ILE A 132 7.45 12.86 0.93
C ILE A 132 7.61 14.07 1.87
N PRO A 133 8.81 14.65 2.07
CA PRO A 133 10.08 14.22 1.47
C PRO A 133 10.64 12.96 2.16
N PRO A 134 11.45 12.13 1.45
CA PRO A 134 11.97 10.85 1.95
C PRO A 134 12.71 10.90 3.30
N SER A 135 13.19 12.07 3.69
CA SER A 135 13.89 12.30 4.95
C SER A 135 12.98 12.38 6.18
N TYR A 136 11.66 12.51 5.99
CA TYR A 136 10.69 12.68 7.07
C TYR A 136 9.56 11.65 6.93
N PRO A 137 9.68 10.47 7.59
CA PRO A 137 8.62 9.48 7.59
C PRO A 137 7.29 10.05 8.10
N GLY A 138 6.21 9.77 7.38
CA GLY A 138 4.86 10.23 7.68
C GLY A 138 4.65 11.73 7.58
N TRP A 139 5.48 12.46 6.83
CA TRP A 139 5.39 13.90 6.68
C TRP A 139 3.99 14.40 6.31
N PHE A 140 3.31 13.78 5.34
CA PHE A 140 1.93 14.13 5.04
C PHE A 140 0.94 13.23 5.77
N TYR A 141 -0.24 13.77 6.07
CA TYR A 141 -1.38 13.02 6.58
C TYR A 141 -2.65 13.50 5.87
N SER A 142 -3.23 12.64 5.04
CA SER A 142 -4.43 12.95 4.25
C SER A 142 -5.61 12.12 4.72
N VAL A 143 -6.81 12.69 4.70
CA VAL A 143 -8.04 12.07 5.17
C VAL A 143 -9.16 12.19 4.14
N LEU A 144 -10.10 11.24 4.19
CA LEU A 144 -11.27 11.17 3.32
C LEU A 144 -12.52 10.85 4.16
N GLY A 145 -13.58 11.62 3.95
CA GLY A 145 -14.86 11.51 4.66
C GLY A 145 -16.06 11.62 3.72
N ASP A 146 -17.13 10.88 4.02
CA ASP A 146 -18.42 11.00 3.33
C ASP A 146 -19.22 12.12 4.01
N VAL A 147 -19.52 13.17 3.25
CA VAL A 147 -20.28 14.35 3.69
C VAL A 147 -21.62 14.48 2.97
N THR A 148 -22.10 13.39 2.37
CA THR A 148 -23.35 13.36 1.59
C THR A 148 -24.52 13.89 2.41
N ASP A 149 -24.65 13.49 3.67
CA ASP A 149 -25.76 13.91 4.54
C ASP A 149 -25.71 15.41 4.91
N ILE A 150 -24.54 16.03 4.82
CA ILE A 150 -24.35 17.48 5.05
C ILE A 150 -24.66 18.25 3.76
N VAL A 151 -24.14 17.78 2.62
CA VAL A 151 -24.17 18.51 1.33
C VAL A 151 -25.52 18.36 0.63
N LYS A 152 -26.09 17.14 0.61
CA LYS A 152 -27.27 16.78 -0.19
C LYS A 152 -28.48 17.66 0.10
N PRO A 153 -28.90 17.92 1.36
CA PRO A 153 -30.09 18.71 1.64
C PRO A 153 -30.02 20.14 1.06
N LYS A 154 -28.83 20.77 1.15
CA LYS A 154 -28.60 22.14 0.68
C LYS A 154 -28.52 22.22 -0.85
N VAL A 155 -27.78 21.32 -1.48
CA VAL A 155 -27.58 21.33 -2.95
C VAL A 155 -28.83 20.85 -3.70
N ASP A 156 -29.54 19.83 -3.21
CA ASP A 156 -30.72 19.30 -3.88
C ASP A 156 -31.88 20.30 -3.91
N ALA A 157 -31.95 21.18 -2.90
CA ALA A 157 -32.92 22.27 -2.78
C ALA A 157 -32.52 23.54 -3.57
N ALA A 158 -31.24 23.70 -3.90
CA ALA A 158 -30.75 24.86 -4.63
C ALA A 158 -31.10 24.82 -6.13
N GLY A 159 -31.10 26.00 -6.76
CA GLY A 159 -31.15 26.13 -8.22
C GLY A 159 -29.83 25.74 -8.88
N VAL A 160 -29.81 25.72 -10.22
CA VAL A 160 -28.58 25.54 -11.00
C VAL A 160 -27.60 26.67 -10.70
N GLY A 161 -26.31 26.35 -10.58
CA GLY A 161 -25.26 27.32 -10.31
C GLY A 161 -24.38 26.95 -9.12
N ASN A 162 -23.68 27.95 -8.58
CA ASN A 162 -22.72 27.78 -7.48
C ASN A 162 -23.44 27.83 -6.12
N ILE A 163 -23.08 26.90 -5.23
CA ILE A 163 -23.56 26.81 -3.84
C ILE A 163 -22.33 26.75 -2.94
N ASN A 164 -22.18 27.75 -2.07
CA ASN A 164 -21.02 27.84 -1.18
C ASN A 164 -21.29 27.09 0.12
N PHE A 165 -20.26 26.41 0.63
CA PHE A 165 -20.19 25.79 1.94
C PHE A 165 -19.09 26.46 2.76
N ILE A 166 -19.31 26.56 4.07
CA ILE A 166 -18.32 27.09 5.01
C ILE A 166 -17.49 25.92 5.53
N LEU A 167 -16.21 25.94 5.23
CA LEU A 167 -15.21 25.12 5.90
C LEU A 167 -14.70 25.85 7.14
N LYS A 168 -14.49 25.08 8.20
CA LYS A 168 -13.94 25.58 9.45
C LYS A 168 -12.99 24.56 10.05
N GLU A 169 -11.72 24.90 10.02
CA GLU A 169 -10.68 24.24 10.80
C GLU A 169 -10.76 24.72 12.26
N VAL A 170 -11.01 23.78 13.16
CA VAL A 170 -11.15 24.06 14.60
C VAL A 170 -9.78 24.15 15.27
N GLN A 171 -8.79 23.44 14.73
CA GLN A 171 -7.42 23.40 15.21
C GLN A 171 -6.47 23.03 14.06
N LYS A 172 -5.16 23.23 14.25
CA LYS A 172 -4.10 22.86 13.29
C LYS A 172 -4.21 23.58 11.94
N ASN A 173 -4.79 24.77 11.94
CA ASN A 173 -5.01 25.58 10.73
C ASN A 173 -3.72 25.95 9.99
N SER A 174 -2.58 26.06 10.69
CA SER A 174 -1.27 26.26 10.08
C SER A 174 -0.66 25.02 9.43
N ASN A 175 -1.28 23.85 9.62
CA ASN A 175 -0.76 22.55 9.22
C ASN A 175 -1.63 21.83 8.22
N ILE A 176 -2.94 22.11 8.18
CA ILE A 176 -3.86 21.61 7.17
C ILE A 176 -3.70 22.51 5.94
N ASP A 177 -3.22 21.97 4.83
CA ASP A 177 -2.96 22.77 3.62
C ASP A 177 -4.27 23.19 2.93
N GLY A 178 -5.34 22.45 3.17
CA GLY A 178 -6.70 22.80 2.77
C GLY A 178 -7.57 21.56 2.57
N GLU A 179 -8.76 21.80 2.03
CA GLU A 179 -9.77 20.76 1.81
C GLU A 179 -10.31 20.77 0.38
N ILE A 180 -10.60 19.58 -0.13
CA ILE A 180 -11.24 19.35 -1.44
C ILE A 180 -12.66 18.85 -1.19
N LEU A 181 -13.66 19.49 -1.78
CA LEU A 181 -15.04 19.02 -1.81
C LEU A 181 -15.38 18.50 -3.20
N VAL A 182 -15.68 17.21 -3.30
CA VAL A 182 -16.15 16.57 -4.54
C VAL A 182 -17.59 16.11 -4.39
N VAL A 183 -18.43 16.46 -5.36
CA VAL A 183 -19.86 16.12 -5.40
C VAL A 183 -20.20 15.45 -6.72
N VAL A 184 -20.76 14.24 -6.63
CA VAL A 184 -21.26 13.48 -7.77
C VAL A 184 -22.78 13.62 -7.83
N PHE A 185 -23.28 14.00 -9.00
CA PHE A 185 -24.70 14.20 -9.28
C PHE A 185 -25.25 13.10 -10.16
N SER A 186 -26.42 12.56 -9.82
CA SER A 186 -27.29 11.88 -10.78
C SER A 186 -28.08 12.94 -11.57
N THR A 187 -28.10 12.83 -12.89
CA THR A 187 -28.65 13.84 -13.81
C THR A 187 -29.56 13.19 -14.86
N PRO A 188 -30.80 12.77 -14.52
CA PRO A 188 -31.65 11.98 -15.42
C PRO A 188 -31.91 12.60 -16.81
N SER A 189 -31.93 13.93 -16.90
CA SER A 189 -32.17 14.69 -18.13
C SER A 189 -31.06 14.59 -19.18
N VAL A 190 -29.83 14.24 -18.78
CA VAL A 190 -28.73 14.12 -19.74
C VAL A 190 -28.84 12.80 -20.51
N VAL A 191 -28.44 12.83 -21.78
CA VAL A 191 -28.43 11.62 -22.63
C VAL A 191 -27.05 10.97 -22.68
N GLN A 192 -25.98 11.77 -22.52
CA GLN A 192 -24.61 11.26 -22.51
C GLN A 192 -24.29 10.61 -21.17
N GLU A 193 -24.01 9.31 -21.23
CA GLU A 193 -23.48 8.53 -20.12
C GLU A 193 -21.96 8.73 -20.00
N ARG A 194 -21.51 8.78 -18.75
CA ARG A 194 -20.12 9.01 -18.39
C ARG A 194 -19.72 8.09 -17.27
N THR A 195 -18.43 7.76 -17.24
CA THR A 195 -17.78 7.19 -16.07
C THR A 195 -17.19 8.31 -15.24
N ILE A 196 -17.59 8.39 -13.97
CA ILE A 196 -16.94 9.19 -12.94
C ILE A 196 -16.12 8.24 -12.08
N ALA A 197 -14.83 8.48 -11.96
CA ALA A 197 -13.95 7.76 -11.04
C ALA A 197 -13.23 8.77 -10.13
N LEU A 198 -13.24 8.52 -8.83
CA LEU A 198 -12.57 9.35 -7.82
C LEU A 198 -11.53 8.52 -7.10
N MET A 199 -10.36 9.11 -6.92
CA MET A 199 -9.20 8.46 -6.34
C MET A 199 -8.67 9.24 -5.15
N PHE A 200 -8.21 8.53 -4.13
CA PHE A 200 -7.64 9.09 -2.92
C PHE A 200 -6.45 8.23 -2.48
N GLY A 201 -5.43 8.85 -1.92
CA GLY A 201 -4.23 8.15 -1.45
C GLY A 201 -3.11 9.12 -1.13
N ALA A 202 -1.89 8.61 -1.18
CA ALA A 202 -0.67 9.39 -1.05
C ALA A 202 0.24 9.05 -2.23
N GLN A 203 0.71 10.03 -2.98
CA GLN A 203 1.57 9.77 -4.13
C GLN A 203 2.80 8.94 -3.71
N GLN A 204 3.17 7.92 -4.50
CA GLN A 204 4.43 7.21 -4.28
C GLN A 204 5.64 8.14 -4.50
N LEU A 205 6.77 7.85 -3.84
CA LEU A 205 8.03 8.59 -4.05
C LEU A 205 8.45 8.63 -5.53
N ALA A 206 8.18 7.55 -6.26
CA ALA A 206 8.47 7.45 -7.70
C ALA A 206 7.37 8.07 -8.60
N GLY A 207 6.24 8.47 -8.01
CA GLY A 207 5.00 8.82 -8.70
C GLY A 207 4.06 7.64 -8.93
N ASP A 208 2.85 7.92 -9.40
CA ASP A 208 1.75 6.96 -9.54
C ASP A 208 1.46 6.61 -10.99
N ALA A 209 0.86 5.44 -11.22
CA ALA A 209 0.34 5.01 -12.52
C ALA A 209 -1.16 4.73 -12.44
N PHE A 210 -1.92 5.34 -13.35
CA PHE A 210 -3.35 5.18 -13.52
C PHE A 210 -3.62 4.47 -14.85
N GLN A 211 -4.15 3.25 -14.78
CA GLN A 211 -4.61 2.51 -15.95
C GLN A 211 -6.12 2.66 -16.10
N ILE A 212 -6.52 3.32 -17.18
CA ILE A 212 -7.92 3.53 -17.54
C ILE A 212 -8.29 2.52 -18.61
N ASP A 213 -9.17 1.58 -18.29
CA ASP A 213 -9.68 0.57 -19.21
C ASP A 213 -11.09 0.95 -19.67
N LEU A 214 -11.26 1.17 -20.96
CA LEU A 214 -12.52 1.50 -21.60
C LEU A 214 -13.18 0.23 -22.14
N VAL A 215 -14.47 0.04 -21.84
CA VAL A 215 -15.27 -1.06 -22.41
C VAL A 215 -15.38 -0.91 -23.94
N ASN A 216 -15.52 0.33 -24.41
CA ASN A 216 -15.46 0.67 -25.83
C ASN A 216 -14.56 1.89 -26.04
N PRO A 217 -13.76 1.95 -27.12
CA PRO A 217 -12.95 3.13 -27.42
C PRO A 217 -13.77 4.42 -27.50
N ILE A 218 -13.20 5.52 -27.02
CA ILE A 218 -13.75 6.86 -27.22
C ILE A 218 -13.22 7.39 -28.56
N ASP A 219 -14.11 7.83 -29.45
CA ASP A 219 -13.71 8.62 -30.62
C ASP A 219 -13.47 10.07 -30.19
N PRO A 220 -12.22 10.57 -30.17
CA PRO A 220 -11.92 11.92 -29.69
C PRO A 220 -12.51 13.02 -30.57
N ALA A 221 -12.92 12.71 -31.82
CA ALA A 221 -13.58 13.65 -32.71
C ALA A 221 -15.11 13.65 -32.59
N ALA A 222 -15.69 12.71 -31.84
CA ALA A 222 -17.14 12.61 -31.71
C ALA A 222 -17.73 13.83 -30.97
N PRO A 223 -18.85 14.41 -31.44
CA PRO A 223 -19.50 15.51 -30.75
C PRO A 223 -19.85 15.16 -29.30
N GLY A 224 -19.32 15.94 -28.36
CA GLY A 224 -19.55 15.73 -26.93
C GLY A 224 -18.69 14.65 -26.28
N ALA A 225 -17.70 14.10 -27.01
CA ALA A 225 -16.64 13.28 -26.41
C ALA A 225 -15.94 14.07 -25.28
N LYS A 226 -15.60 13.34 -24.23
CA LYS A 226 -14.99 13.87 -23.01
C LYS A 226 -14.09 12.81 -22.42
N MET A 227 -12.90 13.21 -21.99
CA MET A 227 -12.02 12.40 -21.17
C MET A 227 -11.18 13.37 -20.35
N ASP A 228 -11.76 13.83 -19.24
CA ASP A 228 -11.12 14.80 -18.37
C ASP A 228 -10.54 14.11 -17.16
N MET A 229 -9.47 14.70 -16.66
CA MET A 229 -8.82 14.35 -15.40
C MET A 229 -8.61 15.62 -14.59
N GLY A 230 -8.65 15.53 -13.27
CA GLY A 230 -8.08 16.55 -12.41
C GLY A 230 -7.27 15.95 -11.25
N LEU A 231 -6.30 16.71 -10.77
CA LEU A 231 -5.43 16.35 -9.64
C LEU A 231 -5.68 17.27 -8.46
N GLY A 232 -5.59 16.75 -7.24
CA GLY A 232 -5.58 17.52 -6.00
C GLY A 232 -4.24 17.35 -5.28
N ILE A 233 -3.56 18.46 -5.03
CA ILE A 233 -2.16 18.49 -4.60
C ILE A 233 -2.03 19.36 -3.37
N SER A 234 -1.45 18.82 -2.30
CA SER A 234 -1.12 19.56 -1.08
C SER A 234 0.35 19.92 -1.02
N TYR A 235 0.66 21.00 -0.31
CA TYR A 235 2.02 21.51 -0.10
C TYR A 235 2.75 21.81 -1.40
N SER A 236 2.02 22.30 -2.39
CA SER A 236 2.59 22.72 -3.66
C SER A 236 2.62 24.24 -3.76
N TYR A 237 3.82 24.81 -3.80
CA TYR A 237 4.08 26.24 -3.85
C TYR A 237 4.75 26.58 -5.16
N CYS A 238 4.11 27.48 -5.90
CA CYS A 238 4.72 28.01 -7.11
C CYS A 238 6.03 28.72 -6.77
N CYS A 239 7.14 28.47 -7.47
CA CYS A 239 7.22 27.68 -8.70
C CYS A 239 8.37 26.68 -8.64
N ALA A 240 8.59 26.13 -7.43
CA ALA A 240 9.66 25.18 -7.15
C ALA A 240 9.14 23.76 -6.92
N GLN A 241 7.87 23.63 -6.54
CA GLN A 241 7.21 22.37 -6.22
C GLN A 241 6.28 22.03 -7.38
N TYR A 242 6.52 20.90 -8.03
CA TYR A 242 5.76 20.47 -9.20
C TYR A 242 5.90 18.98 -9.44
N SER A 243 4.82 18.42 -9.95
CA SER A 243 4.73 17.09 -10.51
C SER A 243 4.75 17.12 -12.04
N VAL A 244 5.13 15.99 -12.61
CA VAL A 244 5.13 15.74 -14.04
C VAL A 244 4.05 14.72 -14.36
N ILE A 245 3.24 14.99 -15.38
CA ILE A 245 2.18 14.09 -15.84
C ILE A 245 2.45 13.68 -17.28
N ASP A 246 2.46 12.38 -17.52
CA ASP A 246 2.58 11.77 -18.85
C ASP A 246 1.32 10.94 -19.16
N VAL A 247 0.82 10.99 -20.39
CA VAL A 247 -0.32 10.20 -20.86
C VAL A 247 0.14 9.36 -22.06
N ASN A 248 0.01 8.03 -21.97
CA ASN A 248 0.50 7.09 -22.98
C ASN A 248 1.98 7.35 -23.38
N GLY A 249 2.81 7.66 -22.38
CA GLY A 249 4.23 7.98 -22.56
C GLY A 249 4.53 9.37 -23.14
N GLN A 250 3.51 10.19 -23.40
CA GLN A 250 3.66 11.56 -23.89
C GLN A 250 3.44 12.59 -22.78
N ARG A 251 4.28 13.63 -22.73
CA ARG A 251 4.17 14.70 -21.73
C ARG A 251 2.86 15.46 -21.86
N LEU A 252 2.11 15.51 -20.76
CA LEU A 252 0.92 16.35 -20.58
C LEU A 252 1.27 17.65 -19.86
N SER A 253 1.96 17.57 -18.72
CA SER A 253 2.37 18.74 -17.93
C SER A 253 3.70 18.50 -17.21
N THR A 254 4.51 19.55 -17.11
CA THR A 254 5.74 19.63 -16.28
C THR A 254 5.56 20.63 -15.12
N ALA A 255 4.32 21.06 -14.88
CA ALA A 255 4.03 22.15 -13.95
C ALA A 255 3.00 21.80 -12.88
N ALA A 256 2.41 20.60 -12.92
CA ALA A 256 1.28 20.18 -12.07
C ALA A 256 1.57 20.46 -10.60
N GLY A 257 0.82 21.35 -9.96
CA GLY A 257 1.12 21.83 -8.62
C GLY A 257 0.58 23.23 -8.37
N SER A 258 1.27 24.02 -7.55
CA SER A 258 0.83 25.35 -7.12
C SER A 258 -0.30 25.36 -6.07
N GLN A 259 -0.74 26.56 -5.70
CA GLN A 259 -1.63 26.86 -4.58
C GLN A 259 -2.77 27.81 -4.95
N ASP A 260 -3.32 27.66 -6.15
CA ASP A 260 -4.31 28.58 -6.72
C ASP A 260 -5.72 28.45 -6.13
N ASP A 261 -5.99 27.39 -5.37
CA ASP A 261 -7.18 27.23 -4.52
C ASP A 261 -6.94 27.59 -3.04
N GLY A 262 -5.73 28.04 -2.71
CA GLY A 262 -5.37 28.44 -1.37
C GLY A 262 -4.59 29.74 -1.32
N GLY A 263 -3.46 29.71 -0.62
CA GLY A 263 -2.60 30.86 -0.46
C GLY A 263 -1.13 30.48 -0.34
N GLY A 264 -0.23 31.38 -0.74
CA GLY A 264 1.22 31.17 -0.72
C GLY A 264 1.85 31.18 0.69
N PHE A 265 1.33 30.34 1.58
CA PHE A 265 1.78 30.15 2.95
C PHE A 265 1.47 28.71 3.39
N ASN A 266 2.30 28.14 4.27
CA ASN A 266 2.03 26.82 4.83
C ASN A 266 0.68 26.80 5.57
N GLY A 267 -0.08 25.71 5.45
CA GLY A 267 -1.47 25.66 5.90
C GLY A 267 -2.46 26.29 4.90
N GLY A 268 -2.01 26.49 3.66
CA GLY A 268 -2.85 26.99 2.57
C GLY A 268 -2.33 26.58 1.19
N LEU A 269 -1.33 25.71 1.11
CA LEU A 269 -0.71 25.30 -0.14
C LEU A 269 -1.53 24.18 -0.77
N ILE A 270 -2.62 24.51 -1.43
CA ILE A 270 -3.49 23.53 -2.07
C ILE A 270 -3.98 23.99 -3.44
N THR A 271 -4.13 23.02 -4.33
CA THR A 271 -4.76 23.13 -5.64
C THR A 271 -5.59 21.88 -5.91
N VAL A 272 -6.65 22.02 -6.69
CA VAL A 272 -7.36 20.94 -7.35
C VAL A 272 -7.81 21.36 -8.74
N GLY A 273 -7.62 20.51 -9.75
CA GLY A 273 -8.25 20.71 -11.06
C GLY A 273 -9.77 20.60 -10.93
N GLY A 274 -10.48 21.71 -10.83
CA GLY A 274 -11.89 21.80 -10.46
C GLY A 274 -12.57 23.10 -10.90
N LEU A 275 -13.26 23.77 -9.96
CA LEU A 275 -14.05 24.97 -10.25
C LEU A 275 -13.18 26.23 -10.28
N GLY A 276 -12.94 26.72 -11.48
CA GLY A 276 -12.06 27.89 -11.68
C GLY A 276 -11.07 27.63 -12.79
N ASP A 277 -10.87 26.34 -13.07
CA ASP A 277 -9.79 25.84 -13.89
C ASP A 277 -10.23 25.53 -15.31
N SER A 278 -9.27 25.65 -16.23
CA SER A 278 -9.43 25.23 -17.60
C SER A 278 -8.91 23.81 -17.77
N ASN A 279 -9.70 22.95 -18.41
CA ASN A 279 -9.20 21.64 -18.85
C ASN A 279 -8.32 21.72 -20.12
N ALA A 280 -7.96 22.93 -20.55
CA ALA A 280 -7.05 23.11 -21.68
C ALA A 280 -5.64 22.73 -21.24
N ASN A 281 -5.08 21.72 -21.90
CA ASN A 281 -3.72 21.30 -21.60
C ASN A 281 -2.71 22.44 -21.81
N PRO A 282 -1.59 22.45 -21.06
CA PRO A 282 -0.55 23.45 -21.22
C PRO A 282 -0.08 23.58 -22.68
N PRO A 283 0.02 24.80 -23.23
CA PRO A 283 0.47 25.03 -24.60
C PRO A 283 1.88 24.49 -24.86
N ASP A 284 2.76 24.60 -23.87
CA ASP A 284 4.06 23.94 -23.84
C ASP A 284 4.08 22.95 -22.67
N PRO A 285 3.92 21.64 -22.93
CA PRO A 285 3.84 20.64 -21.87
C PRO A 285 5.19 20.43 -21.16
N PHE A 286 6.29 20.97 -21.68
CA PHE A 286 7.63 20.91 -21.09
C PHE A 286 8.04 22.18 -20.34
N ALA A 287 7.20 23.24 -20.37
CA ALA A 287 7.48 24.46 -19.65
C ALA A 287 7.43 24.21 -18.13
N THR A 288 8.43 24.74 -17.42
CA THR A 288 8.43 24.75 -15.95
C THR A 288 7.41 25.75 -15.42
N PRO A 289 6.89 25.57 -14.19
CA PRO A 289 5.95 26.52 -13.60
C PRO A 289 6.59 27.91 -13.47
N THR A 290 5.83 28.95 -13.78
CA THR A 290 6.25 30.37 -13.70
C THR A 290 5.25 31.27 -12.97
N SER A 291 4.04 30.79 -12.77
CA SER A 291 2.96 31.47 -12.07
C SER A 291 2.03 30.45 -11.41
N VAL A 292 1.16 30.93 -10.52
CA VAL A 292 0.27 30.04 -9.78
C VAL A 292 -0.74 29.29 -10.66
N ARG A 293 -0.88 29.68 -11.93
CA ARG A 293 -1.77 29.13 -12.95
C ARG A 293 -0.99 28.69 -14.19
N SER A 294 0.20 28.11 -13.99
CA SER A 294 1.06 27.67 -15.10
C SER A 294 0.44 26.48 -15.83
N ASP A 295 -0.14 25.60 -15.05
CA ASP A 295 -1.27 24.77 -15.41
C ASP A 295 -2.39 25.00 -14.39
N ASP A 296 -3.46 24.23 -14.57
CA ASP A 296 -4.76 24.41 -13.91
C ASP A 296 -5.20 23.08 -13.25
N GLU A 297 -4.29 22.10 -13.19
CA GLU A 297 -4.46 20.74 -12.61
C GLU A 297 -5.63 19.93 -13.20
N ALA A 298 -6.35 20.50 -14.16
CA ALA A 298 -7.45 19.96 -14.92
C ALA A 298 -6.99 19.76 -16.36
N TYR A 299 -7.17 18.55 -16.87
CA TYR A 299 -6.58 18.13 -18.14
C TYR A 299 -7.60 17.44 -19.04
N ASN A 300 -7.43 17.64 -20.34
CA ASN A 300 -8.15 16.93 -21.38
C ASN A 300 -7.25 15.83 -21.97
N LEU A 301 -7.64 14.57 -21.79
CA LEU A 301 -6.88 13.41 -22.26
C LEU A 301 -7.21 13.01 -23.71
N LEU A 302 -8.26 13.59 -24.33
CA LEU A 302 -8.66 13.26 -25.70
C LEU A 302 -7.54 13.38 -26.76
N PRO A 303 -6.60 14.36 -26.68
CA PRO A 303 -5.50 14.46 -27.64
C PRO A 303 -4.52 13.28 -27.61
N PHE A 304 -4.50 12.49 -26.53
CA PHE A 304 -3.55 11.39 -26.31
C PHE A 304 -4.12 10.01 -26.66
N ILE A 305 -5.36 9.97 -27.15
CA ILE A 305 -6.07 8.73 -27.48
C ILE A 305 -6.50 8.72 -28.95
N ASN A 306 -6.90 7.54 -29.42
CA ASN A 306 -7.53 7.38 -30.73
C ASN A 306 -8.73 6.43 -30.65
N LYS A 307 -9.54 6.39 -31.71
CA LYS A 307 -10.79 5.61 -31.82
C LYS A 307 -10.66 4.08 -31.69
N THR A 308 -9.45 3.56 -31.46
CA THR A 308 -9.18 2.12 -31.30
C THR A 308 -8.62 1.76 -29.93
N MET A 309 -8.16 2.75 -29.16
CA MET A 309 -7.59 2.51 -27.84
C MET A 309 -8.67 2.16 -26.82
N THR A 310 -8.47 1.04 -26.12
CA THR A 310 -9.28 0.63 -24.98
C THR A 310 -8.56 0.77 -23.66
N THR A 311 -7.29 1.15 -23.66
CA THR A 311 -6.50 1.37 -22.45
C THR A 311 -5.77 2.70 -22.61
N VAL A 312 -5.81 3.53 -21.55
CA VAL A 312 -5.13 4.82 -21.47
C VAL A 312 -4.36 4.84 -20.17
N LEU A 313 -3.10 5.22 -20.24
CA LEU A 313 -2.20 5.20 -19.11
C LEU A 313 -1.80 6.61 -18.75
N VAL A 314 -1.97 6.98 -17.49
CA VAL A 314 -1.53 8.27 -16.96
C VAL A 314 -0.52 8.02 -15.87
N ASN A 315 0.68 8.59 -15.99
CA ASN A 315 1.75 8.44 -15.02
C ASN A 315 2.06 9.81 -14.41
N SER A 316 2.16 9.87 -13.09
CA SER A 316 2.73 11.02 -12.38
C SER A 316 4.17 10.73 -11.98
N ARG A 317 4.95 11.78 -11.79
CA ARG A 317 6.24 11.76 -11.08
C ARG A 317 6.34 13.03 -10.26
N ASN A 318 7.06 12.96 -9.15
CA ASN A 318 7.32 14.12 -8.30
C ASN A 318 8.83 14.46 -8.27
N PRO A 319 9.33 15.26 -9.22
CA PRO A 319 10.71 15.72 -9.21
C PRO A 319 11.09 16.55 -7.99
N SER A 320 10.16 17.32 -7.41
CA SER A 320 10.43 18.18 -6.26
C SER A 320 10.61 17.40 -4.95
N ASN A 321 10.02 16.19 -4.86
CA ASN A 321 10.05 15.33 -3.69
C ASN A 321 9.56 16.03 -2.41
N ASP A 322 8.63 16.98 -2.50
CA ASP A 322 8.16 17.73 -1.34
C ASP A 322 6.67 18.13 -1.36
N ASP A 323 5.95 17.93 -2.46
CA ASP A 323 4.50 18.08 -2.60
C ASP A 323 3.79 16.71 -2.69
N ASN A 324 2.48 16.67 -2.53
CA ASN A 324 1.73 15.41 -2.45
C ASN A 324 0.45 15.46 -3.26
N ILE A 325 0.43 14.73 -4.39
CA ILE A 325 -0.82 14.36 -5.05
C ILE A 325 -1.54 13.39 -4.10
N PHE A 326 -2.73 13.76 -3.62
CA PHE A 326 -3.53 12.92 -2.71
C PHE A 326 -4.95 12.66 -3.21
N PHE A 327 -5.34 13.35 -4.29
CA PHE A 327 -6.63 13.19 -4.94
C PHE A 327 -6.48 13.23 -6.46
N ALA A 328 -7.28 12.41 -7.16
CA ALA A 328 -7.45 12.50 -8.59
C ALA A 328 -8.89 12.15 -8.96
N TRP A 329 -9.40 12.71 -10.04
CA TRP A 329 -10.71 12.36 -10.56
C TRP A 329 -10.68 12.25 -12.08
N PHE A 330 -11.60 11.44 -12.61
CA PHE A 330 -11.82 11.28 -14.04
C PHE A 330 -13.30 11.45 -14.38
N ASP A 331 -13.60 12.21 -15.44
CA ASP A 331 -14.93 12.33 -16.06
C ASP A 331 -14.80 11.99 -17.56
N MET A 332 -15.17 10.76 -17.91
CA MET A 332 -14.93 10.21 -19.24
C MET A 332 -16.21 9.71 -19.90
N SER A 333 -16.26 9.83 -21.23
CA SER A 333 -17.38 9.34 -22.04
C SER A 333 -17.34 7.83 -22.14
N GLY A 334 -18.52 7.20 -22.09
CA GLY A 334 -18.61 5.74 -22.16
C GLY A 334 -18.26 5.06 -20.84
N GLU A 335 -18.40 3.74 -20.86
CA GLU A 335 -18.08 2.91 -19.71
C GLU A 335 -16.58 2.61 -19.68
N GLY A 336 -15.97 2.87 -18.54
CA GLY A 336 -14.59 2.47 -18.26
C GLY A 336 -14.39 2.24 -16.77
N ASP A 337 -13.21 1.73 -16.43
CA ASP A 337 -12.73 1.53 -15.08
C ASP A 337 -11.32 2.14 -14.97
N VAL A 338 -10.93 2.57 -13.78
CA VAL A 338 -9.56 3.06 -13.50
C VAL A 338 -8.98 2.11 -12.47
N ASN A 339 -7.79 1.56 -12.72
CA ASN A 339 -7.12 0.57 -11.87
C ASN A 339 -8.09 -0.53 -11.41
N LYS A 340 -8.83 -1.13 -12.36
CA LYS A 340 -9.83 -2.16 -12.05
C LYS A 340 -9.18 -3.40 -11.45
N ASP A 341 -9.69 -3.82 -10.32
CA ASP A 341 -9.33 -5.04 -9.61
C ASP A 341 -10.64 -5.60 -9.01
N THR A 342 -11.22 -6.60 -9.68
CA THR A 342 -12.57 -7.10 -9.42
C THR A 342 -12.61 -8.00 -8.18
N ASP A 343 -11.57 -8.77 -7.93
CA ASP A 343 -11.51 -9.62 -6.75
C ASP A 343 -10.79 -8.97 -5.56
N GLY A 344 -10.02 -7.90 -5.76
CA GLY A 344 -9.36 -7.16 -4.69
C GLY A 344 -8.07 -7.83 -4.20
N ASP A 345 -7.36 -8.57 -5.04
CA ASP A 345 -6.05 -9.15 -4.72
C ASP A 345 -4.85 -8.23 -5.02
N GLY A 346 -5.12 -7.00 -5.46
CA GLY A 346 -4.09 -6.02 -5.77
C GLY A 346 -3.53 -6.11 -7.18
N LEU A 347 -3.89 -7.12 -7.97
CA LEU A 347 -3.57 -7.24 -9.37
C LEU A 347 -4.72 -6.68 -10.20
N LEU A 348 -4.39 -5.95 -11.27
CA LEU A 348 -5.44 -5.36 -12.11
C LEU A 348 -6.06 -6.42 -13.02
N ASP A 349 -7.38 -6.38 -13.24
CA ASP A 349 -8.11 -7.29 -14.13
C ASP A 349 -7.43 -7.42 -15.51
N LYS A 350 -6.89 -6.30 -16.00
CA LYS A 350 -6.18 -6.27 -17.30
C LYS A 350 -4.86 -7.02 -17.26
N TRP A 351 -4.11 -6.91 -16.16
CA TRP A 351 -2.86 -7.64 -15.97
C TRP A 351 -3.15 -9.15 -15.95
N GLU A 352 -4.22 -9.54 -15.29
CA GLU A 352 -4.62 -10.93 -15.16
C GLU A 352 -5.21 -11.51 -16.45
N THR A 353 -5.90 -10.70 -17.27
CA THR A 353 -6.50 -11.19 -18.53
C THR A 353 -5.59 -11.05 -19.74
N SER A 354 -4.68 -10.08 -19.74
CA SER A 354 -3.87 -9.70 -20.93
C SER A 354 -2.36 -9.75 -20.67
N GLY A 355 -1.92 -9.87 -19.41
CA GLY A 355 -0.53 -9.71 -19.01
C GLY A 355 -0.22 -8.27 -18.57
N TYR A 356 0.84 -8.13 -17.78
CA TYR A 356 1.35 -6.84 -17.33
C TYR A 356 2.48 -6.38 -18.25
N ASP A 357 2.26 -5.24 -18.90
CA ASP A 357 3.24 -4.45 -19.64
C ASP A 357 3.65 -3.27 -18.74
N HIS A 358 4.88 -3.28 -18.26
CA HIS A 358 5.36 -2.37 -17.23
C HIS A 358 5.78 -1.02 -17.80
N ASP A 359 6.43 -1.02 -18.96
CA ASP A 359 6.96 0.19 -19.60
C ASP A 359 6.08 0.70 -20.76
N ASN A 360 5.06 -0.08 -21.13
CA ASN A 360 4.07 0.24 -22.15
C ASN A 360 4.66 0.35 -23.55
N ASP A 361 5.69 -0.44 -23.84
CA ASP A 361 6.26 -0.58 -25.17
C ASP A 361 5.41 -1.50 -26.09
N GLY A 362 4.36 -2.12 -25.55
CA GLY A 362 3.47 -3.06 -26.23
C GLY A 362 3.91 -4.51 -26.14
N VAL A 363 4.99 -4.81 -25.41
CA VAL A 363 5.50 -6.14 -25.11
C VAL A 363 5.14 -6.48 -23.66
N ILE A 364 4.48 -7.63 -23.46
CA ILE A 364 4.13 -8.09 -22.12
C ILE A 364 5.40 -8.51 -21.34
N ASP A 365 5.69 -7.82 -20.25
CA ASP A 365 6.80 -8.14 -19.33
C ASP A 365 6.49 -9.31 -18.41
N VAL A 366 5.27 -9.35 -17.86
CA VAL A 366 4.81 -10.44 -16.98
C VAL A 366 3.53 -11.05 -17.54
N PRO A 367 3.56 -12.28 -18.07
CA PRO A 367 2.40 -12.91 -18.68
C PRO A 367 1.47 -13.51 -17.62
N LEU A 368 0.94 -12.68 -16.72
CA LEU A 368 0.07 -13.10 -15.60
C LEU A 368 -1.12 -13.97 -16.04
N HIS A 369 -1.73 -13.65 -17.18
CA HIS A 369 -2.78 -14.45 -17.82
C HIS A 369 -2.38 -15.90 -18.16
N LEU A 370 -1.08 -16.20 -18.24
CA LEU A 370 -0.55 -17.56 -18.43
C LEU A 370 -0.06 -18.20 -17.13
N LEU A 371 -0.02 -17.44 -16.03
CA LEU A 371 0.46 -17.89 -14.72
C LEU A 371 -0.65 -18.33 -13.78
N GLY A 372 -1.91 -18.26 -14.22
CA GLY A 372 -3.08 -18.73 -13.47
C GLY A 372 -3.82 -17.61 -12.72
N ALA A 373 -3.57 -16.35 -13.12
CA ALA A 373 -4.34 -15.20 -12.65
C ALA A 373 -5.80 -15.28 -13.11
N ASP A 374 -6.75 -14.85 -12.28
CA ASP A 374 -8.17 -14.77 -12.62
C ASP A 374 -8.81 -13.59 -11.87
N PRO A 375 -9.31 -12.56 -12.58
CA PRO A 375 -9.91 -11.38 -11.94
C PRO A 375 -11.12 -11.67 -11.06
N MET A 376 -11.63 -12.90 -11.12
CA MET A 376 -12.79 -13.33 -10.33
C MET A 376 -12.38 -14.12 -9.09
N HIS A 377 -11.09 -14.36 -8.83
CA HIS A 377 -10.63 -15.20 -7.73
C HIS A 377 -9.18 -14.91 -7.31
N LYS A 378 -9.03 -14.42 -6.08
CA LYS A 378 -7.79 -13.87 -5.57
C LYS A 378 -6.58 -14.80 -5.68
N ASP A 379 -5.47 -14.20 -6.07
CA ASP A 379 -4.16 -14.82 -6.21
C ASP A 379 -3.10 -14.14 -5.32
N ILE A 380 -2.12 -14.93 -4.89
CA ILE A 380 -0.89 -14.44 -4.26
C ILE A 380 0.29 -15.10 -4.97
N TYR A 381 1.23 -14.29 -5.44
CA TYR A 381 2.42 -14.75 -6.13
C TYR A 381 3.65 -14.62 -5.23
N ILE A 382 4.43 -15.70 -5.12
CA ILE A 382 5.65 -15.76 -4.31
C ILE A 382 6.82 -16.21 -5.18
N ALA A 383 7.81 -15.34 -5.36
CA ALA A 383 9.06 -15.70 -6.01
C ALA A 383 10.10 -16.03 -4.95
N TYR A 384 10.65 -17.25 -4.97
CA TYR A 384 11.54 -17.73 -3.93
C TYR A 384 12.92 -18.13 -4.45
N ALA A 385 13.96 -17.71 -3.74
CA ALA A 385 15.33 -18.21 -3.89
C ALA A 385 15.75 -18.91 -2.59
N TRP A 386 16.79 -19.75 -2.67
CA TRP A 386 17.21 -20.56 -1.52
C TRP A 386 18.72 -20.76 -1.48
N MET A 387 19.30 -20.79 -0.29
CA MET A 387 20.74 -21.04 -0.13
C MET A 387 21.10 -22.50 -0.39
N ARG A 388 22.13 -22.72 -1.19
CA ARG A 388 22.75 -24.05 -1.35
C ARG A 388 23.33 -24.50 -0.01
N ALA A 389 23.48 -25.82 0.14
CA ALA A 389 24.17 -26.37 1.30
C ALA A 389 25.60 -25.82 1.37
N SER A 390 26.03 -25.41 2.56
CA SER A 390 27.45 -25.15 2.83
C SER A 390 28.26 -26.46 2.79
N ARG A 391 29.58 -26.38 2.96
CA ARG A 391 30.43 -27.59 3.08
C ARG A 391 30.14 -28.42 4.34
N THR A 392 29.49 -27.83 5.34
CA THR A 392 29.17 -28.48 6.62
C THR A 392 27.70 -28.86 6.73
N GLU A 393 26.87 -28.49 5.76
CA GLU A 393 25.45 -28.84 5.71
C GLU A 393 25.22 -30.05 4.79
N THR A 394 24.26 -30.89 5.15
CA THR A 394 23.88 -32.07 4.37
C THR A 394 22.77 -31.79 3.37
N THR A 395 22.03 -30.69 3.56
CA THR A 395 20.88 -30.30 2.74
C THR A 395 20.89 -28.80 2.49
N SER A 396 20.41 -28.39 1.31
CA SER A 396 20.18 -26.98 1.00
C SER A 396 18.95 -26.44 1.71
N HIS A 397 18.84 -25.10 1.76
CA HIS A 397 17.68 -24.37 2.28
C HIS A 397 16.51 -24.34 1.28
N GLN A 398 16.50 -25.17 0.23
CA GLN A 398 15.36 -25.26 -0.68
C GLN A 398 14.10 -25.78 0.05
N PRO A 399 12.95 -25.09 0.01
CA PRO A 399 11.71 -25.62 0.55
C PRO A 399 11.25 -26.84 -0.26
N THR A 400 10.80 -27.89 0.43
CA THR A 400 10.29 -29.11 -0.23
C THR A 400 8.90 -28.87 -0.81
N SER A 401 8.45 -29.75 -1.70
CA SER A 401 7.08 -29.71 -2.24
C SER A 401 6.02 -29.76 -1.14
N ASP A 402 6.28 -30.47 -0.05
CA ASP A 402 5.34 -30.61 1.06
C ASP A 402 5.18 -29.32 1.85
N VAL A 403 6.28 -28.56 2.04
CA VAL A 403 6.25 -27.23 2.66
C VAL A 403 5.39 -26.29 1.82
N LEU A 404 5.66 -26.21 0.51
CA LEU A 404 4.90 -25.34 -0.39
C LEU A 404 3.43 -25.78 -0.51
N SER A 405 3.16 -27.09 -0.54
CA SER A 405 1.80 -27.64 -0.59
C SER A 405 0.99 -27.33 0.67
N ALA A 406 1.61 -27.41 1.85
CA ALA A 406 0.95 -27.06 3.11
C ALA A 406 0.46 -25.60 3.11
N ILE A 407 1.30 -24.68 2.63
CA ILE A 407 0.97 -23.26 2.49
C ILE A 407 -0.17 -23.06 1.48
N ARG A 408 -0.06 -23.62 0.26
CA ARG A 408 -1.16 -23.53 -0.73
C ARG A 408 -2.48 -24.01 -0.15
N GLN A 409 -2.47 -25.15 0.53
CA GLN A 409 -3.68 -25.72 1.12
C GLN A 409 -4.28 -24.85 2.24
N ALA A 410 -3.46 -24.12 3.00
CA ALA A 410 -3.96 -23.19 4.01
C ALA A 410 -4.76 -22.06 3.35
N PHE A 411 -4.19 -21.42 2.32
CA PHE A 411 -4.82 -20.34 1.55
C PHE A 411 -6.02 -20.81 0.71
N THR A 412 -5.97 -21.99 0.08
CA THR A 412 -7.12 -22.56 -0.64
C THR A 412 -8.31 -22.82 0.28
N ARG A 413 -8.08 -23.05 1.59
CA ARG A 413 -9.14 -23.23 2.58
C ARG A 413 -9.52 -21.93 3.28
N ALA A 414 -8.90 -20.79 2.95
CA ALA A 414 -9.21 -19.51 3.57
C ALA A 414 -10.71 -19.20 3.40
N PRO A 415 -11.40 -18.67 4.43
CA PRO A 415 -12.82 -18.34 4.36
C PRO A 415 -13.04 -16.99 3.64
N VAL A 416 -12.23 -16.70 2.62
CA VAL A 416 -12.28 -15.47 1.83
C VAL A 416 -13.18 -15.71 0.64
N THR A 417 -14.16 -14.84 0.43
CA THR A 417 -15.11 -14.95 -0.69
C THR A 417 -14.59 -14.23 -1.93
N ASN A 418 -14.91 -14.79 -3.10
CA ASN A 418 -14.52 -14.24 -4.39
C ASN A 418 -15.73 -13.96 -5.29
N PRO A 419 -15.57 -13.05 -6.29
CA PRO A 419 -16.62 -12.77 -7.29
C PRO A 419 -17.14 -14.00 -8.04
N ASP A 420 -16.32 -15.03 -8.23
CA ASP A 420 -16.72 -16.32 -8.82
C ASP A 420 -17.67 -17.17 -7.94
N GLY A 421 -17.95 -16.74 -6.71
CA GLY A 421 -18.78 -17.45 -5.74
C GLY A 421 -18.08 -18.58 -5.00
N LEU A 422 -16.79 -18.82 -5.25
CA LEU A 422 -15.96 -19.75 -4.51
C LEU A 422 -15.27 -19.04 -3.34
N THR A 423 -14.73 -19.84 -2.42
CA THR A 423 -13.89 -19.34 -1.33
C THR A 423 -12.44 -19.80 -1.49
N GLY A 424 -11.51 -19.02 -0.95
CA GLY A 424 -10.09 -19.35 -0.89
C GLY A 424 -9.24 -18.35 -1.64
N ILE A 425 -7.93 -18.56 -1.56
CA ILE A 425 -6.92 -17.80 -2.29
C ILE A 425 -5.99 -18.81 -2.96
N ARG A 426 -5.60 -18.55 -4.20
CA ARG A 426 -4.60 -19.35 -4.91
C ARG A 426 -3.21 -18.78 -4.67
N VAL A 427 -2.27 -19.66 -4.34
CA VAL A 427 -0.87 -19.25 -4.13
C VAL A 427 0.02 -19.86 -5.20
N HIS A 428 0.71 -19.00 -5.93
CA HIS A 428 1.60 -19.35 -7.04
C HIS A 428 3.05 -19.17 -6.64
N PHE A 429 3.86 -20.20 -6.83
CA PHE A 429 5.29 -20.17 -6.48
C PHE A 429 6.16 -20.15 -7.73
N LYS A 430 7.05 -19.18 -7.82
CA LYS A 430 8.12 -19.10 -8.84
C LYS A 430 9.47 -19.40 -8.20
N ASN A 431 10.12 -20.48 -8.63
CA ASN A 431 11.47 -20.85 -8.15
C ASN A 431 12.53 -20.06 -8.92
N LEU A 432 13.28 -19.20 -8.22
CA LEU A 432 14.38 -18.40 -8.75
C LEU A 432 15.74 -19.13 -8.71
N GLY A 433 15.78 -20.35 -8.15
CA GLY A 433 16.95 -21.20 -8.09
C GLY A 433 17.84 -20.99 -6.85
N GLY A 434 18.87 -21.83 -6.75
CA GLY A 434 19.77 -21.87 -5.59
C GLY A 434 20.91 -20.86 -5.66
N VAL A 435 21.13 -20.12 -4.57
CA VAL A 435 22.15 -19.07 -4.42
C VAL A 435 23.34 -19.57 -3.56
N PRO A 436 24.51 -18.90 -3.60
CA PRO A 436 25.62 -19.23 -2.70
C PRO A 436 25.18 -19.23 -1.24
N HIS A 437 25.76 -20.12 -0.44
CA HIS A 437 25.49 -20.16 1.00
C HIS A 437 26.08 -18.93 1.67
N ASP A 438 25.25 -18.23 2.44
CA ASP A 438 25.69 -17.25 3.43
C ASP A 438 25.22 -17.68 4.81
N SER A 439 26.15 -17.87 5.75
CA SER A 439 25.82 -18.30 7.10
C SER A 439 25.19 -17.19 7.95
N ASN A 440 25.24 -15.94 7.50
CA ASN A 440 24.74 -14.81 8.27
C ASN A 440 24.53 -13.57 7.38
N LEU A 441 23.29 -13.31 6.97
CA LEU A 441 22.94 -12.08 6.25
C LEU A 441 23.12 -10.85 7.17
N ASP A 442 24.09 -9.99 6.89
CA ASP A 442 24.40 -8.83 7.76
C ASP A 442 25.17 -7.72 7.03
N PRO A 443 24.51 -6.60 6.64
CA PRO A 443 23.12 -6.23 6.94
C PRO A 443 22.08 -7.01 6.12
N VAL A 444 21.01 -7.46 6.79
CA VAL A 444 19.99 -8.38 6.23
C VAL A 444 19.43 -7.92 4.88
N TRP A 445 18.86 -6.72 4.84
CA TRP A 445 18.12 -6.23 3.67
C TRP A 445 19.05 -5.80 2.53
N THR A 446 20.23 -5.28 2.85
CA THR A 446 21.26 -4.99 1.85
C THR A 446 21.70 -6.26 1.13
N GLU A 447 21.97 -7.33 1.85
CA GLU A 447 22.37 -8.60 1.24
C GLU A 447 21.20 -9.31 0.54
N PHE A 448 20.01 -9.28 1.15
CA PHE A 448 18.79 -9.74 0.49
C PHE A 448 18.61 -9.08 -0.87
N ASP A 449 18.73 -7.75 -0.95
CA ASP A 449 18.56 -7.00 -2.20
C ASP A 449 19.65 -7.34 -3.23
N ASN A 450 20.90 -7.50 -2.80
CA ASN A 450 21.99 -7.96 -3.67
C ASN A 450 21.71 -9.36 -4.25
N ILE A 451 21.03 -10.23 -3.49
CA ILE A 451 20.64 -11.58 -3.94
C ILE A 451 19.38 -11.53 -4.81
N MET A 452 18.34 -10.82 -4.41
CA MET A 452 17.01 -10.94 -5.01
C MET A 452 16.79 -9.99 -6.19
N ASN A 453 17.34 -8.77 -6.17
CA ASN A 453 17.14 -7.80 -7.25
C ASN A 453 17.61 -8.30 -8.62
N PRO A 454 18.76 -9.00 -8.76
CA PRO A 454 19.18 -9.52 -10.07
C PRO A 454 18.32 -10.67 -10.61
N ARG A 455 17.38 -11.21 -9.80
CA ARG A 455 16.58 -12.41 -10.13
C ARG A 455 15.12 -12.11 -10.43
N VAL A 456 14.68 -10.88 -10.20
CA VAL A 456 13.29 -10.42 -10.36
C VAL A 456 13.34 -9.09 -11.11
N SER A 457 12.65 -8.98 -12.23
CA SER A 457 12.62 -7.71 -12.99
C SER A 457 11.84 -6.62 -12.23
N PRO A 458 12.00 -5.33 -12.56
CA PRO A 458 11.17 -4.26 -12.00
C PRO A 458 9.67 -4.52 -12.16
N ALA A 459 9.25 -5.08 -13.31
CA ALA A 459 7.88 -5.49 -13.56
C ALA A 459 7.43 -6.61 -12.61
N GLU A 460 8.25 -7.64 -12.41
CA GLU A 460 7.94 -8.75 -11.52
C GLU A 460 7.87 -8.36 -10.04
N ARG A 461 8.55 -7.29 -9.62
CA ARG A 461 8.42 -6.75 -8.25
C ARG A 461 7.00 -6.27 -7.95
N LYS A 462 6.23 -5.87 -8.96
CA LYS A 462 4.82 -5.50 -8.82
C LYS A 462 3.89 -6.70 -8.65
N ILE A 463 4.41 -7.92 -8.80
CA ILE A 463 3.61 -9.15 -8.80
C ILE A 463 3.98 -10.05 -7.63
N TYR A 464 5.28 -10.22 -7.34
CA TYR A 464 5.75 -11.27 -6.44
C TYR A 464 6.15 -10.74 -5.06
N HIS A 465 5.58 -11.35 -4.00
CA HIS A 465 6.27 -11.36 -2.72
C HIS A 465 7.58 -12.15 -2.86
N ARG A 466 8.69 -11.62 -2.37
CA ARG A 466 10.02 -12.19 -2.55
C ARG A 466 10.46 -12.91 -1.28
N LEU A 467 10.64 -14.22 -1.39
CA LEU A 467 11.09 -15.09 -0.29
C LEU A 467 12.55 -15.48 -0.51
N LEU A 468 13.40 -15.27 0.50
CA LEU A 468 14.71 -15.90 0.56
C LEU A 468 14.75 -16.93 1.70
N ASN A 469 14.87 -18.22 1.36
CA ASN A 469 15.19 -19.26 2.33
C ASN A 469 16.70 -19.25 2.59
N ALA A 470 17.11 -18.63 3.69
CA ALA A 470 18.49 -18.36 4.08
C ALA A 470 18.90 -19.15 5.33
N HIS A 471 20.20 -19.13 5.68
CA HIS A 471 20.69 -19.82 6.87
C HIS A 471 20.40 -19.07 8.17
N ALA A 472 20.77 -17.79 8.25
CA ALA A 472 20.58 -16.92 9.41
C ALA A 472 20.77 -15.44 9.01
N TYR A 473 20.45 -14.52 9.92
CA TYR A 473 20.70 -13.09 9.76
C TYR A 473 21.11 -12.43 11.08
N SER A 474 21.88 -11.33 11.01
CA SER A 474 22.32 -10.48 12.13
C SER A 474 22.75 -11.22 13.40
N ASN A 475 23.41 -12.35 13.21
CA ASN A 475 23.86 -13.27 14.25
C ASN A 475 22.78 -13.79 15.22
N THR A 476 21.51 -13.76 14.81
CA THR A 476 20.37 -14.28 15.58
C THR A 476 20.10 -15.75 15.26
N SER A 477 19.27 -16.41 16.05
CA SER A 477 18.67 -17.72 15.74
C SER A 477 17.20 -17.60 15.28
N SER A 478 16.79 -16.40 14.86
CA SER A 478 15.41 -16.12 14.46
C SER A 478 14.96 -17.05 13.33
N SER A 479 13.72 -17.52 13.42
CA SER A 479 13.13 -18.41 12.43
C SER A 479 12.88 -17.73 11.08
N GLY A 480 12.62 -16.42 11.06
CA GLY A 480 12.31 -15.65 9.86
C GLY A 480 12.31 -14.15 10.14
N LEU A 481 12.07 -13.35 9.11
CA LEU A 481 11.86 -11.91 9.23
C LEU A 481 11.14 -11.36 7.99
N SER A 482 10.12 -10.54 8.21
CA SER A 482 9.53 -9.69 7.18
C SER A 482 10.21 -8.31 7.13
N ARG A 483 10.31 -7.70 5.94
CA ARG A 483 10.83 -6.32 5.79
C ARG A 483 9.92 -5.30 6.45
N GLY A 484 8.65 -5.64 6.62
CA GLY A 484 7.67 -4.75 7.20
C GLY A 484 6.29 -5.38 7.38
N ILE A 485 5.38 -4.55 7.89
CA ILE A 485 3.95 -4.85 7.99
C ILE A 485 3.17 -3.67 7.43
N PRO A 486 2.43 -3.84 6.32
CA PRO A 486 2.66 -4.84 5.29
C PRO A 486 3.97 -4.58 4.53
N ALA A 487 4.38 -5.54 3.72
CA ALA A 487 5.56 -5.48 2.87
C ALA A 487 5.49 -6.53 1.75
N SER A 488 6.48 -6.54 0.85
CA SER A 488 6.60 -7.53 -0.23
C SER A 488 7.78 -8.49 -0.04
N ASP A 489 8.65 -8.30 0.96
CA ASP A 489 9.92 -9.03 1.09
C ASP A 489 10.07 -9.69 2.44
N PHE A 490 10.52 -10.95 2.44
CA PHE A 490 10.65 -11.72 3.66
C PHE A 490 11.67 -12.87 3.55
N ILE A 491 12.14 -13.35 4.70
CA ILE A 491 13.14 -14.42 4.79
C ILE A 491 12.71 -15.53 5.77
N GLU A 492 13.11 -16.76 5.47
CA GLU A 492 13.06 -17.91 6.40
C GLU A 492 14.49 -18.33 6.74
N THR A 493 14.82 -18.45 8.03
CA THR A 493 16.19 -18.59 8.55
C THR A 493 16.37 -19.62 9.66
N LEU A 494 15.87 -20.84 9.46
CA LEU A 494 16.00 -21.94 10.44
C LEU A 494 17.38 -22.64 10.45
N GLY A 495 18.41 -22.06 9.83
CA GLY A 495 19.73 -22.69 9.67
C GLY A 495 20.55 -22.83 10.95
N ARG A 496 20.27 -22.01 11.97
CA ARG A 496 20.90 -22.14 13.30
C ARG A 496 20.12 -23.02 14.27
N TRP A 497 18.99 -23.59 13.85
CA TRP A 497 18.25 -24.56 14.65
C TRP A 497 18.89 -25.94 14.50
N PRO A 498 18.85 -26.83 15.52
CA PRO A 498 19.38 -28.19 15.40
C PRO A 498 18.74 -29.01 14.28
N THR A 499 17.56 -28.59 13.81
CA THR A 499 16.81 -29.18 12.70
C THR A 499 17.23 -28.64 11.32
N ASN A 500 18.24 -27.78 11.21
CA ASN A 500 18.69 -27.10 9.97
C ASN A 500 18.49 -27.95 8.70
N PRO A 501 17.70 -27.49 7.71
CA PRO A 501 17.08 -26.15 7.56
C PRO A 501 15.65 -26.07 8.14
N GLY A 502 15.34 -26.88 9.16
CA GLY A 502 14.02 -26.96 9.77
C GLY A 502 13.20 -28.17 9.29
N THR A 503 12.30 -28.63 10.16
CA THR A 503 11.28 -29.64 9.82
C THR A 503 10.19 -29.05 8.94
N MET A 504 9.40 -29.90 8.26
CA MET A 504 8.29 -29.46 7.40
C MET A 504 7.35 -28.47 8.09
N LYS A 505 6.97 -28.72 9.35
CA LYS A 505 6.06 -27.84 10.11
C LYS A 505 6.69 -26.49 10.47
N GLN A 506 7.94 -26.51 10.93
CA GLN A 506 8.69 -25.29 11.25
C GLN A 506 8.78 -24.40 10.01
N ARG A 507 9.21 -24.96 8.87
CA ARG A 507 9.41 -24.19 7.64
C ARG A 507 8.11 -23.63 7.07
N ALA A 508 7.06 -24.45 6.95
CA ALA A 508 5.78 -23.98 6.41
C ALA A 508 5.08 -22.98 7.36
N GLY A 509 5.21 -23.18 8.67
CA GLY A 509 4.71 -22.27 9.68
C GLY A 509 5.40 -20.92 9.63
N THR A 510 6.73 -20.90 9.61
CA THR A 510 7.54 -19.69 9.48
C THR A 510 7.27 -18.98 8.15
N ILE A 511 7.32 -19.66 7.01
CA ILE A 511 7.06 -19.00 5.70
C ILE A 511 5.66 -18.36 5.68
N MET A 512 4.64 -19.04 6.22
CA MET A 512 3.30 -18.45 6.30
C MET A 512 3.21 -17.32 7.34
N HIS A 513 3.96 -17.38 8.42
CA HIS A 513 4.04 -16.31 9.42
C HIS A 513 4.62 -15.03 8.83
N GLU A 514 5.77 -15.14 8.19
CA GLU A 514 6.43 -13.99 7.56
C GLU A 514 5.64 -13.43 6.38
N LEU A 515 4.99 -14.30 5.59
CA LEU A 515 4.03 -13.86 4.58
C LEU A 515 2.84 -13.14 5.22
N GLY A 516 2.42 -13.55 6.42
CA GLY A 516 1.35 -12.87 7.18
C GLY A 516 1.73 -11.43 7.50
N HIS A 517 2.97 -11.16 7.88
CA HIS A 517 3.49 -9.81 8.05
C HIS A 517 3.45 -9.02 6.75
N ASN A 518 3.91 -9.60 5.64
CA ASN A 518 3.76 -8.99 4.33
C ASN A 518 2.30 -8.63 4.00
N LEU A 519 1.35 -9.46 4.43
CA LEU A 519 -0.10 -9.26 4.26
C LEU A 519 -0.74 -8.39 5.37
N GLY A 520 0.05 -7.70 6.19
CA GLY A 520 -0.46 -6.75 7.19
C GLY A 520 -0.84 -7.34 8.55
N LEU A 521 -0.58 -8.62 8.80
CA LEU A 521 -0.92 -9.29 10.06
C LEU A 521 0.15 -9.07 11.13
N ARG A 522 -0.29 -9.01 12.39
CA ARG A 522 0.55 -8.79 13.59
C ARG A 522 0.52 -10.02 14.51
N HIS A 523 1.51 -10.14 15.41
CA HIS A 523 1.64 -11.29 16.31
C HIS A 523 0.44 -11.56 17.22
N GLY A 524 -0.36 -10.54 17.52
CA GLY A 524 -1.57 -10.64 18.36
C GLY A 524 -2.86 -10.30 17.62
N GLY A 525 -2.87 -10.23 16.29
CA GLY A 525 -4.02 -9.78 15.51
C GLY A 525 -4.22 -8.27 15.60
N VAL A 526 -4.98 -7.78 16.59
CA VAL A 526 -5.23 -6.34 16.80
C VAL A 526 -4.04 -5.55 17.36
N ASP A 527 -3.01 -6.25 17.85
CA ASP A 527 -1.79 -5.68 18.42
C ASP A 527 -0.61 -6.65 18.26
N HIS A 528 0.54 -6.31 18.85
CA HIS A 528 1.77 -7.12 18.82
C HIS A 528 1.94 -8.04 20.03
N GLU A 529 0.94 -8.12 20.91
CA GLU A 529 1.03 -8.94 22.11
C GLU A 529 1.07 -10.42 21.72
N ASN A 530 2.16 -11.10 22.04
CA ASN A 530 2.36 -12.51 21.68
C ASN A 530 1.79 -13.44 22.77
N TYR A 531 1.82 -14.75 22.51
CA TYR A 531 1.38 -15.80 23.44
C TYR A 531 -0.07 -15.72 23.93
N LYS A 532 -0.91 -14.93 23.27
CA LYS A 532 -2.33 -14.81 23.62
C LYS A 532 -3.10 -16.10 23.28
N PRO A 533 -3.81 -16.72 24.24
CA PRO A 533 -4.66 -17.88 23.96
C PRO A 533 -5.90 -17.51 23.12
N ASN A 534 -6.34 -16.25 23.16
CA ASN A 534 -7.43 -15.72 22.34
C ASN A 534 -6.95 -15.15 20.99
N HIS A 535 -5.85 -15.69 20.45
CA HIS A 535 -5.38 -15.45 19.08
C HIS A 535 -5.04 -16.79 18.43
N LEU A 536 -6.06 -17.41 17.83
CA LEU A 536 -5.93 -18.72 17.21
C LEU A 536 -5.37 -18.55 15.79
N SER A 537 -4.07 -18.26 15.71
CA SER A 537 -3.36 -18.03 14.45
C SER A 537 -1.92 -18.58 14.46
N ILE A 538 -1.39 -18.86 13.27
CA ILE A 538 0.06 -19.09 13.04
C ILE A 538 0.90 -17.83 13.35
N MET A 539 0.28 -16.65 13.38
CA MET A 539 0.91 -15.39 13.78
C MET A 539 1.28 -15.35 15.27
N SER A 540 0.76 -16.27 16.09
CA SER A 540 1.19 -16.46 17.48
C SER A 540 2.32 -17.48 17.59
N TYR A 541 3.35 -17.21 18.39
CA TYR A 541 4.48 -18.14 18.60
C TYR A 541 4.08 -19.45 19.26
N LEU A 542 2.97 -19.48 20.00
CA LEU A 542 2.39 -20.72 20.52
C LEU A 542 2.05 -21.72 19.41
N ASN A 543 1.82 -21.21 18.20
CA ASN A 543 1.37 -22.00 17.06
C ASN A 543 2.34 -21.98 15.90
N GLN A 544 3.18 -20.96 15.70
CA GLN A 544 4.01 -20.79 14.49
C GLN A 544 4.68 -22.08 14.01
N VAL A 545 5.46 -22.76 14.85
CA VAL A 545 6.23 -23.94 14.45
C VAL A 545 5.56 -25.30 14.77
N LYS A 546 4.46 -25.30 15.53
CA LYS A 546 3.69 -26.51 15.92
C LYS A 546 2.35 -26.63 15.20
N TRP A 547 1.91 -25.52 14.62
CA TRP A 547 0.60 -25.19 14.09
C TRP A 547 -0.53 -25.19 15.12
N LEU A 548 -1.69 -24.68 14.74
CA LEU A 548 -2.88 -24.72 15.57
C LEU A 548 -3.37 -26.14 15.77
N LEU A 549 -4.20 -26.37 16.79
CA LEU A 549 -4.88 -27.64 16.98
C LEU A 549 -6.32 -27.53 16.47
N ARG A 550 -6.67 -28.38 15.52
CA ARG A 550 -8.04 -28.52 15.03
C ARG A 550 -8.41 -29.99 15.01
N ARG A 551 -9.45 -30.35 15.77
CA ARG A 551 -9.86 -31.73 16.06
C ARG A 551 -8.70 -32.57 16.63
N GLY A 552 -7.86 -31.94 17.46
CA GLY A 552 -6.68 -32.57 18.06
C GLY A 552 -5.50 -32.78 17.11
N VAL A 553 -5.54 -32.24 15.88
CA VAL A 553 -4.48 -32.41 14.87
C VAL A 553 -3.91 -31.04 14.50
N ALA A 554 -2.60 -31.00 14.24
CA ALA A 554 -1.90 -29.81 13.76
C ALA A 554 -2.52 -29.28 12.47
N TRP A 555 -2.80 -27.98 12.42
CA TRP A 555 -3.55 -27.31 11.35
C TRP A 555 -2.96 -25.92 11.09
N LEU A 556 -2.43 -25.71 9.89
CA LEU A 556 -1.84 -24.45 9.45
C LEU A 556 -2.95 -23.49 8.98
N ASP A 557 -3.08 -22.32 9.60
CA ASP A 557 -4.16 -21.34 9.35
C ASP A 557 -3.85 -19.97 9.99
N TYR A 558 -4.49 -18.93 9.49
CA TYR A 558 -4.69 -17.68 10.25
C TYR A 558 -6.00 -17.72 11.06
N GLU A 559 -6.19 -16.77 11.95
CA GLU A 559 -7.40 -16.65 12.75
C GLU A 559 -8.63 -16.38 11.88
N ARG A 560 -9.67 -17.20 12.08
CA ARG A 560 -10.95 -17.14 11.35
C ARG A 560 -12.08 -16.48 12.15
N PHE A 561 -11.80 -16.05 13.38
CA PHE A 561 -12.84 -15.83 14.39
C PHE A 561 -12.64 -14.53 15.15
N VAL A 562 -13.73 -13.79 15.31
CA VAL A 562 -13.79 -12.67 16.25
C VAL A 562 -13.95 -13.22 17.68
N LEU A 563 -12.82 -13.49 18.35
CA LEU A 563 -12.77 -13.93 19.75
C LEU A 563 -12.97 -12.77 20.73
N ARG A 564 -13.38 -13.09 21.96
CA ARG A 564 -13.54 -12.09 23.02
C ARG A 564 -12.20 -11.76 23.68
N ASN A 565 -12.15 -10.57 24.27
CA ASN A 565 -11.03 -10.19 25.13
C ASN A 565 -11.02 -11.09 26.37
N LEU A 566 -9.82 -11.40 26.88
CA LEU A 566 -9.64 -12.07 28.15
C LEU A 566 -9.09 -11.06 29.15
N ASP A 567 -9.81 -10.87 30.26
CA ASP A 567 -9.30 -10.12 31.41
C ASP A 567 -8.58 -11.11 32.33
N GLU A 568 -7.26 -11.08 32.32
CA GLU A 568 -6.42 -11.99 33.10
C GLU A 568 -6.60 -11.84 34.60
N SER A 569 -7.24 -10.76 35.08
CA SER A 569 -7.60 -10.59 36.49
C SER A 569 -8.97 -11.18 36.85
N ASN A 570 -9.75 -11.60 35.86
CA ASN A 570 -11.15 -12.01 36.04
C ASN A 570 -11.61 -13.01 34.97
N LEU A 571 -10.87 -14.12 34.82
CA LEU A 571 -11.15 -15.16 33.83
C LEU A 571 -12.32 -16.05 34.23
N SER A 572 -12.98 -16.62 33.23
CA SER A 572 -14.00 -17.66 33.39
C SER A 572 -13.58 -18.94 32.67
N GLU A 573 -13.33 -19.99 33.41
CA GLU A 573 -12.94 -21.30 32.87
C GLU A 573 -14.08 -21.99 32.11
N PRO A 574 -15.35 -21.94 32.56
CA PRO A 574 -16.47 -22.50 31.79
C PRO A 574 -16.68 -21.85 30.42
N VAL A 575 -16.40 -20.55 30.29
CA VAL A 575 -16.61 -19.76 29.05
C VAL A 575 -15.36 -19.75 28.17
N ALA A 576 -14.18 -19.96 28.75
CA ALA A 576 -12.90 -20.01 28.07
C ALA A 576 -12.71 -18.84 27.08
N LEU A 577 -12.40 -19.10 25.80
CA LEU A 577 -12.13 -18.04 24.84
C LEU A 577 -13.37 -17.20 24.51
N GLY A 578 -14.53 -17.85 24.35
CA GLY A 578 -15.76 -17.23 23.86
C GLY A 578 -15.63 -16.56 22.47
N ARG A 579 -16.68 -16.62 21.66
CA ARG A 579 -16.71 -16.06 20.31
C ARG A 579 -17.91 -15.14 20.13
N VAL A 580 -17.71 -14.04 19.41
CA VAL A 580 -18.82 -13.19 18.97
C VAL A 580 -19.62 -13.93 17.89
N GLY A 581 -20.95 -13.98 18.03
CA GLY A 581 -21.82 -14.73 17.10
C GLY A 581 -21.90 -16.24 17.36
N GLY A 582 -21.41 -16.72 18.52
CA GLY A 582 -21.60 -18.09 18.99
C GLY A 582 -20.38 -18.99 18.82
N ASP A 583 -20.25 -19.95 19.75
CA ASP A 583 -19.00 -20.66 19.98
C ASP A 583 -18.86 -22.00 19.23
N ALA A 584 -19.93 -22.46 18.56
CA ALA A 584 -19.92 -23.75 17.87
C ALA A 584 -18.72 -23.93 16.91
N PRO A 585 -18.27 -22.91 16.14
CA PRO A 585 -17.13 -23.07 15.24
C PRO A 585 -15.78 -23.30 15.94
N ILE A 586 -15.59 -22.77 17.14
CA ILE A 586 -14.34 -22.93 17.92
C ILE A 586 -14.36 -24.18 18.82
N SER A 587 -15.48 -24.92 18.88
CA SER A 587 -15.56 -26.17 19.65
C SER A 587 -14.58 -27.26 19.21
N ILE A 588 -14.18 -27.23 17.93
CA ILE A 588 -13.20 -28.18 17.38
C ILE A 588 -11.77 -27.67 17.47
N TYR A 589 -11.53 -26.45 17.93
CA TYR A 589 -10.19 -25.88 18.06
C TYR A 589 -9.62 -26.15 19.45
N GLY A 590 -8.32 -26.40 19.52
CA GLY A 590 -7.57 -26.40 20.76
C GLY A 590 -7.10 -25.01 21.13
N VAL A 591 -6.47 -24.90 22.30
CA VAL A 591 -5.90 -23.66 22.83
C VAL A 591 -4.64 -23.99 23.63
N ARG A 592 -3.68 -23.08 23.59
CA ARG A 592 -2.46 -23.09 24.41
C ARG A 592 -2.41 -21.82 25.24
N TRP A 593 -1.98 -21.92 26.48
CA TRP A 593 -1.86 -20.78 27.41
C TRP A 593 -0.80 -21.05 28.45
N TYR A 594 -0.28 -19.99 29.07
CA TYR A 594 0.56 -20.12 30.25
C TYR A 594 -0.26 -20.11 31.53
N SER A 595 0.21 -20.84 32.54
CA SER A 595 -0.20 -20.67 33.92
C SER A 595 1.03 -20.83 34.82
N SER A 596 1.34 -19.79 35.60
CA SER A 596 2.51 -19.79 36.49
C SER A 596 3.83 -20.15 35.77
N GLY A 597 4.02 -19.66 34.55
CA GLY A 597 5.19 -19.95 33.71
C GLY A 597 5.20 -21.32 33.02
N VAL A 598 4.19 -22.16 33.25
CA VAL A 598 4.03 -23.48 32.62
C VAL A 598 3.15 -23.35 31.38
N LEU A 599 3.60 -23.87 30.24
CA LEU A 599 2.83 -23.88 29.01
C LEU A 599 1.88 -25.08 28.99
N LEU A 600 0.59 -24.79 28.90
CA LEU A 600 -0.49 -25.77 28.91
C LEU A 600 -1.19 -25.82 27.56
N GLU A 601 -1.83 -26.96 27.30
CA GLU A 601 -2.53 -27.20 26.05
C GLU A 601 -3.83 -27.97 26.30
N LYS A 602 -4.88 -27.57 25.59
CA LYS A 602 -6.11 -28.32 25.44
C LYS A 602 -6.34 -28.61 23.96
N ALA A 603 -6.37 -29.89 23.59
CA ALA A 603 -6.37 -30.30 22.19
C ALA A 603 -7.63 -29.93 21.37
N THR A 604 -8.77 -29.73 22.05
CA THR A 604 -10.06 -29.34 21.44
C THR A 604 -10.94 -28.61 22.46
N GLY A 605 -12.02 -27.98 21.99
CA GLY A 605 -13.01 -27.39 22.87
C GLY A 605 -12.54 -26.09 23.52
N SER A 606 -11.84 -25.23 22.79
CA SER A 606 -11.38 -23.92 23.28
C SER A 606 -12.52 -22.97 23.69
N HIS A 607 -13.76 -23.27 23.29
CA HIS A 607 -14.96 -22.54 23.71
C HIS A 607 -15.42 -22.72 25.15
N ALA A 608 -14.95 -23.74 25.88
CA ALA A 608 -15.49 -24.04 27.20
C ALA A 608 -14.56 -24.87 28.05
N ASN A 609 -14.68 -24.78 29.37
CA ASN A 609 -14.00 -25.61 30.37
C ASN A 609 -12.47 -25.67 30.14
N VAL A 610 -11.82 -24.51 30.06
CA VAL A 610 -10.35 -24.41 30.03
C VAL A 610 -9.90 -24.05 31.45
N ASP A 611 -9.14 -24.95 32.08
CA ASP A 611 -8.58 -24.78 33.43
C ASP A 611 -7.42 -23.77 33.37
N TRP A 612 -7.77 -22.48 33.42
CA TRP A 612 -6.80 -21.40 33.23
C TRP A 612 -5.69 -21.41 34.29
N ASN A 613 -6.03 -21.72 35.54
CA ASN A 613 -5.06 -21.72 36.64
C ASN A 613 -4.37 -23.08 36.88
N ASN A 614 -4.75 -24.12 36.14
CA ASN A 614 -4.17 -25.47 36.25
C ASN A 614 -4.35 -26.12 37.63
N ASN A 615 -5.48 -25.87 38.30
CA ASN A 615 -5.77 -26.47 39.61
C ASN A 615 -6.45 -27.85 39.51
N GLY A 616 -6.72 -28.33 38.29
CA GLY A 616 -7.41 -29.58 37.99
C GLY A 616 -8.93 -29.46 37.86
N VAL A 617 -9.49 -28.25 37.96
CA VAL A 617 -10.93 -27.96 37.91
C VAL A 617 -11.15 -26.81 36.91
N ALA A 618 -12.02 -27.02 35.92
CA ALA A 618 -12.31 -26.02 34.88
C ALA A 618 -13.68 -25.33 35.06
N THR A 619 -14.09 -25.11 36.31
CA THR A 619 -15.40 -24.52 36.66
C THR A 619 -15.29 -23.19 37.40
N ASN A 620 -14.09 -22.66 37.59
CA ASN A 620 -13.87 -21.44 38.34
C ASN A 620 -14.18 -20.18 37.50
N THR A 621 -14.57 -19.12 38.22
CA THR A 621 -14.81 -17.77 37.69
C THR A 621 -14.09 -16.77 38.58
N GLY A 622 -13.65 -15.65 38.01
CA GLY A 622 -12.80 -14.70 38.75
C GLY A 622 -11.38 -15.22 38.96
N VAL A 623 -10.91 -16.05 38.02
CA VAL A 623 -9.55 -16.59 38.04
C VAL A 623 -8.57 -15.52 37.59
N ALA A 624 -7.51 -15.30 38.37
CA ALA A 624 -6.45 -14.37 38.03
C ALA A 624 -5.17 -15.14 37.64
N VAL A 625 -4.81 -15.14 36.36
CA VAL A 625 -3.64 -15.85 35.80
C VAL A 625 -3.07 -15.04 34.64
N ASP A 626 -1.75 -14.88 34.61
CA ASP A 626 -0.99 -14.38 33.46
C ASP A 626 -0.92 -15.49 32.39
N LEU A 627 -1.73 -15.35 31.34
CA LEU A 627 -1.93 -16.34 30.28
C LEU A 627 -0.90 -16.20 29.15
N ASN A 628 -0.30 -15.02 28.98
CA ASN A 628 0.72 -14.74 27.96
C ASN A 628 2.16 -14.75 28.49
N ASN A 629 2.35 -15.00 29.80
CA ASN A 629 3.65 -15.04 30.48
C ASN A 629 4.41 -13.70 30.38
N SER A 630 3.68 -12.59 30.45
CA SER A 630 4.24 -11.23 30.38
C SER A 630 4.82 -10.73 31.71
N GLY A 631 4.61 -11.46 32.81
CA GLY A 631 5.02 -11.09 34.16
C GLY A 631 3.95 -10.33 34.95
N GLY A 632 2.72 -10.27 34.45
CA GLY A 632 1.59 -9.62 35.11
C GLY A 632 0.26 -9.86 34.41
N ASN A 633 -0.84 -9.51 35.08
CA ASN A 633 -2.19 -9.66 34.53
C ASN A 633 -2.60 -8.41 33.77
N SER A 634 -3.18 -8.61 32.60
CA SER A 634 -3.62 -7.57 31.67
C SER A 634 -4.96 -7.92 31.01
N VAL A 635 -5.42 -7.08 30.09
CA VAL A 635 -6.55 -7.43 29.20
C VAL A 635 -5.98 -7.80 27.84
N LEU A 636 -6.04 -9.08 27.51
CA LEU A 636 -5.63 -9.61 26.22
C LEU A 636 -6.71 -9.27 25.18
N ARG A 637 -6.43 -8.24 24.38
CA ARG A 637 -7.35 -7.77 23.33
C ARG A 637 -7.41 -8.76 22.17
N ALA A 638 -8.61 -8.99 21.68
CA ALA A 638 -8.88 -9.77 20.47
C ALA A 638 -9.87 -9.00 19.58
N ARG A 639 -10.77 -9.72 18.89
CA ARG A 639 -11.79 -9.20 17.96
C ARG A 639 -11.27 -8.89 16.56
N PHE A 640 -10.38 -9.72 16.05
CA PHE A 640 -9.85 -9.61 14.70
C PHE A 640 -10.08 -10.92 13.95
N ASN A 641 -10.54 -10.84 12.71
CA ASN A 641 -10.55 -12.00 11.82
C ASN A 641 -9.48 -11.76 10.77
N GLU A 642 -8.34 -12.43 10.90
CA GLU A 642 -7.16 -12.12 10.08
C GLU A 642 -7.43 -12.33 8.59
N TRP A 643 -8.16 -13.39 8.22
CA TRP A 643 -8.50 -13.65 6.81
C TRP A 643 -9.36 -12.54 6.16
N GLU A 644 -10.14 -11.81 6.95
CA GLU A 644 -10.95 -10.67 6.46
C GLU A 644 -10.14 -9.36 6.43
N ASN A 645 -8.95 -9.33 7.00
CA ASN A 645 -8.15 -8.12 7.19
C ASN A 645 -6.72 -8.23 6.61
N ILE A 646 -6.49 -9.21 5.71
CA ILE A 646 -5.23 -9.26 4.94
C ILE A 646 -5.19 -8.16 3.88
N ILE A 647 -3.99 -7.62 3.68
CA ILE A 647 -3.65 -6.60 2.70
C ILE A 647 -2.90 -7.29 1.57
N TYR A 648 -3.50 -7.37 0.38
CA TYR A 648 -2.91 -8.10 -0.74
C TYR A 648 -1.83 -7.31 -1.49
N ASP A 649 -1.95 -5.98 -1.51
CA ASP A 649 -1.05 -5.08 -2.24
C ASP A 649 -0.02 -4.39 -1.33
N GLY A 650 0.53 -5.15 -0.38
CA GLY A 650 1.58 -4.71 0.55
C GLY A 650 2.94 -4.48 -0.12
N GLY A 651 3.65 -3.42 0.27
CA GLY A 651 4.98 -3.11 -0.23
C GLY A 651 4.98 -2.71 -1.71
N ASP A 652 5.62 -3.50 -2.56
CA ASP A 652 5.74 -3.22 -4.00
C ASP A 652 4.59 -3.77 -4.85
N ILE A 653 3.67 -4.58 -4.30
CA ILE A 653 2.68 -5.35 -5.07
C ILE A 653 1.57 -4.47 -5.63
N GLY A 654 1.18 -4.72 -6.88
CA GLY A 654 0.11 -4.02 -7.56
C GLY A 654 0.40 -2.53 -7.80
N PRO A 655 -0.62 -1.76 -8.18
CA PRO A 655 -0.59 -0.30 -8.08
C PRO A 655 -0.82 0.22 -6.65
N GLY A 656 -1.01 -0.66 -5.65
CA GLY A 656 -0.91 -0.45 -4.18
C GLY A 656 -1.85 0.54 -3.44
N LEU A 657 -2.80 0.05 -2.63
CA LEU A 657 -3.53 0.75 -1.55
C LEU A 657 -2.56 0.98 -0.41
N ALA A 658 -2.72 2.09 0.30
CA ALA A 658 -1.97 2.27 1.53
C ALA A 658 -2.38 1.15 2.49
N PRO A 659 -1.46 0.47 3.16
CA PRO A 659 -1.79 -0.07 4.46
C PRO A 659 -2.54 0.97 5.27
N ASP A 660 -3.62 0.56 5.92
CA ASP A 660 -4.08 1.32 7.05
C ASP A 660 -2.88 1.48 8.00
N LYS A 661 -2.42 2.73 8.22
CA LYS A 661 -1.30 3.02 9.11
C LYS A 661 -1.60 2.63 10.55
N SER A 662 -2.85 2.31 10.89
CA SER A 662 -3.19 1.62 12.13
C SER A 662 -2.45 0.27 12.28
N ASN A 663 -1.95 -0.31 11.16
CA ASN A 663 -1.30 -1.61 11.06
C ASN A 663 0.22 -1.58 10.77
N MET A 664 0.85 -0.40 10.62
CA MET A 664 2.31 -0.33 10.44
C MET A 664 3.07 -0.40 11.79
N LEU A 665 4.26 -1.00 11.78
CA LEU A 665 5.24 -0.94 12.88
C LEU A 665 6.14 0.28 12.71
N ALA A 666 6.59 0.88 13.82
CA ALA A 666 7.43 2.07 13.79
C ALA A 666 8.88 1.76 13.43
N SER A 667 9.32 0.50 13.58
CA SER A 667 10.64 0.01 13.17
C SER A 667 10.70 -1.52 12.96
N PRO A 668 11.69 -2.05 12.20
CA PRO A 668 12.00 -3.48 12.15
C PRO A 668 12.45 -4.07 13.50
N GLU A 669 12.88 -3.23 14.44
CA GLU A 669 13.25 -3.62 15.81
C GLU A 669 11.99 -3.94 16.65
N ASP A 670 10.80 -3.56 16.18
CA ASP A 670 9.51 -3.90 16.79
C ASP A 670 9.01 -5.32 16.41
N LEU A 671 9.65 -5.99 15.44
CA LEU A 671 9.42 -7.39 15.07
C LEU A 671 10.32 -8.31 15.89
N ASP A 672 9.93 -8.57 17.14
CA ASP A 672 10.68 -9.46 18.04
C ASP A 672 10.46 -10.94 17.70
N GLU A 673 11.06 -11.39 16.60
CA GLU A 673 10.83 -12.70 15.96
C GLU A 673 11.11 -13.94 16.84
N LEU A 674 10.52 -15.08 16.44
CA LEU A 674 10.70 -16.35 17.16
C LEU A 674 12.12 -16.89 16.99
N THR A 675 12.92 -16.79 18.06
CA THR A 675 14.25 -17.40 18.16
C THR A 675 14.20 -18.84 18.63
N TYR A 676 15.29 -19.58 18.41
CA TYR A 676 15.41 -20.95 18.95
C TYR A 676 15.41 -20.97 20.48
N GLU A 677 15.97 -19.93 21.13
CA GLU A 677 15.97 -19.80 22.58
C GLU A 677 14.55 -19.67 23.14
N LYS A 678 13.72 -18.78 22.55
CA LYS A 678 12.30 -18.65 22.91
C LYS A 678 11.54 -19.95 22.66
N PHE A 679 11.82 -20.64 21.55
CA PHE A 679 11.23 -21.95 21.30
C PHE A 679 11.58 -22.97 22.39
N LEU A 680 12.83 -23.00 22.86
CA LEU A 680 13.25 -23.87 23.96
C LEU A 680 12.61 -23.50 25.30
N GLU A 681 12.41 -22.21 25.57
CA GLU A 681 11.68 -21.75 26.75
C GLU A 681 10.24 -22.29 26.75
N MET A 682 9.56 -22.21 25.60
CA MET A 682 8.23 -22.82 25.42
C MET A 682 8.25 -24.35 25.63
N GLU A 683 9.25 -25.06 25.11
CA GLU A 683 9.37 -26.52 25.27
C GLU A 683 9.67 -26.95 26.70
N LYS A 684 10.51 -26.18 27.42
CA LYS A 684 10.80 -26.43 28.84
C LYS A 684 9.57 -26.14 29.69
N ALA A 685 8.82 -25.08 29.40
CA ALA A 685 7.59 -24.77 30.10
C ALA A 685 6.51 -25.88 30.01
N VAL A 686 6.59 -26.80 29.03
CA VAL A 686 5.70 -27.98 28.93
C VAL A 686 6.11 -29.11 29.89
N LYS A 687 7.37 -29.16 30.32
CA LYS A 687 7.92 -30.17 31.23
C LYS A 687 8.29 -29.45 32.52
N GLY A 688 7.44 -29.50 33.54
CA GLY A 688 7.71 -28.87 34.85
C GLY A 688 8.96 -29.42 35.55
N GLU A 689 10.14 -29.00 35.08
CA GLU A 689 11.48 -29.19 35.62
C GLU A 689 12.12 -27.84 35.96
#